data_AF-A0A954XKL2-F1
#
_entry.id   AF-A0A954XKL2-F1
#
_cell.length_a   1.000
_cell.length_b   1.000
_cell.length_c   1.000
_cell.angle_alpha   90.00
_cell.angle_beta   90.00
_cell.angle_gamma   90.00
#
_symmetry.space_group_name_H-M   'P 1'
#
loop_
_entity.id
_entity.type
_entity.pdbx_description
1 polymer ?
#
loop_
_entity_poly.entity_id
_entity_poly.type
_entity_poly.pdbx_seq_one_letter_code
_entity_poly.pdbx_strand_id
1 'polypeptide(L)'
;MSPTISGATARRVEEGVAKLLQDFTVDANSSLDTDVQQAMHLARKLQIRAAALQTPAERRQQAELDHLIQSPSDKATMIQLTDQAFRSRLPHRAADQLIHILDIQGVPRFFGALDRTLLRGFQSFGAYLPGVAMPLVKEKMKHETANVVLPAEEQLLRGHLHHRREEGVRMNVNYLGESLLGEREAQRRLKMYLQALQRPEIEVISVKISTIFSQISALAREHTIETLCDRMELLYRAAAKSRFTRHDGTEVAKFVYLDMEEYRDKEITACVFMRTLDRPGLEQVRAGIALQAYLPDSLQTQRQITAWARNRTAAGGASVTIRLVKGANMEMERVDACLHGWPLATYCEKLDTDANYLRMLRYGMEPENLASVSLGVASHNLFTLAYGLVLAYRASALDRIQFEMLEGMANHQRRALFELSQNVLLYAPACRQEEFINAIGYLVRRLDENTGLDNFLRHAFSLRVDSDDWQRLERAFQRSFDRLATVAQEPNRTQDRQCEIVASPEPSISGLPFVNEPDTDWSLSQNSDWAAAIIQHWHDRCEQSAAEVPLVIVGQEIADGRQLQTSTDPSRPGTIVARFVQAAVGDVPRIVECARNDADGWRSRSANERCEVLNRVAEELRVSRGELMGAMLAEGGKTLAESDPEVSEAIDFCRFYAQTAQYFHDLPGLTARGRGVAVVVSPWNFPLAIPCGGIAAALAAGNTVIFKPASDTVLVSYLLCQCFWKCGVPKTALQFMPGSGRGVGQQLASHDGVDAVILTGGTETGLQMLAAKPSMPLFAETGGKNATIVTALSDRDLAIKHVLHSAFSHSGQKCSATSLLILEAEVYHDPDFRERLCDAIESLPVGSAWQLPTKVSPLIRPPRGELEKALKELESGESWAVMPRLHVDENPHLVSPGVKWGVQPGSVTHCTEFFGPLLGVMAARDLHEAIDLVNATGYGLTSGLESLDEREHQLWQEGIRAGNLYINRPTTGAIVLRQPFGGVGKSAVGPGIKAGGPNYVVPFMQFEDHPDSMQVKDVRDLGDTGLDDFCDRLLGAVSRQAVDPVEANAIIAAAQSYEQWMAEEFDHAHDHFQLRGEDNLRRYLPRPEVHVRVDDADTMFDLFARALAARTACCRAVISSRPGFESQNVNLLHDLTHEWAGAIEFVEESDAELGEILRGGHSIRLRYAHPSRVPIELRNAAARSGQYIADAPVVGHGRIELLWYFQEQSLSHVYHRYGNLGRRSKALRTQPC
;
A
#
# COMPACT_ATOMS: atom_id res chain seq x y z
N MET A 1 -7.12 -28.10 41.63
CA MET A 1 -7.41 -27.16 42.73
C MET A 1 -7.63 -25.78 42.10
N SER A 2 -8.82 -25.21 42.29
CA SER A 2 -9.34 -24.01 41.61
C SER A 2 -8.46 -22.75 41.74
N PRO A 3 -8.57 -21.76 40.83
CA PRO A 3 -7.93 -20.43 40.92
C PRO A 3 -8.62 -19.52 41.93
N THR A 4 -9.18 -20.11 42.97
CA THR A 4 -10.04 -19.43 43.93
C THR A 4 -9.18 -18.48 44.74
N ILE A 5 -9.55 -17.20 44.70
CA ILE A 5 -9.52 -16.36 45.90
C ILE A 5 -9.95 -17.26 47.08
N SER A 6 -9.21 -17.28 48.21
CA SER A 6 -9.60 -18.15 49.34
C SER A 6 -11.10 -17.98 49.64
N GLY A 7 -11.83 -19.05 49.98
CA GLY A 7 -13.29 -18.95 50.20
C GLY A 7 -13.68 -17.87 51.22
N ALA A 8 -12.78 -17.50 52.12
CA ALA A 8 -12.94 -16.39 53.05
C ALA A 8 -12.80 -14.99 52.39
N THR A 9 -11.92 -14.86 51.40
CA THR A 9 -11.71 -13.60 50.66
C THR A 9 -12.82 -13.38 49.63
N ALA A 10 -13.35 -14.44 48.99
CA ALA A 10 -14.49 -14.34 48.08
C ALA A 10 -15.75 -13.85 48.83
N ARG A 11 -16.02 -14.39 50.03
CA ARG A 11 -17.10 -13.91 50.90
C ARG A 11 -16.95 -12.44 51.31
N ARG A 12 -15.73 -11.99 51.63
CA ARG A 12 -15.48 -10.56 51.96
C ARG A 12 -15.76 -9.63 50.78
N VAL A 13 -15.45 -10.07 49.57
CA VAL A 13 -15.70 -9.34 48.32
C VAL A 13 -17.21 -9.27 48.05
N GLU A 14 -17.93 -10.40 48.19
CA GLU A 14 -19.39 -10.46 48.12
C GLU A 14 -20.05 -9.54 49.16
N GLU A 15 -19.59 -9.56 50.41
CA GLU A 15 -20.03 -8.64 51.47
C GLU A 15 -19.77 -7.16 51.12
N GLY A 16 -18.64 -6.87 50.48
CA GLY A 16 -18.27 -5.51 50.04
C GLY A 16 -19.17 -4.98 48.93
N VAL A 17 -19.43 -5.79 47.90
CA VAL A 17 -20.37 -5.44 46.83
C VAL A 17 -21.79 -5.34 47.36
N ALA A 18 -22.23 -6.29 48.19
CA ALA A 18 -23.53 -6.26 48.85
C ALA A 18 -23.72 -4.98 49.68
N LYS A 19 -22.70 -4.59 50.47
CA LYS A 19 -22.73 -3.35 51.26
C LYS A 19 -22.87 -2.10 50.42
N LEU A 20 -22.20 -2.02 49.27
CA LEU A 20 -22.36 -0.87 48.37
C LEU A 20 -23.73 -0.83 47.68
N LEU A 21 -24.39 -1.97 47.53
CA LEU A 21 -25.74 -2.08 46.97
C LEU A 21 -26.85 -2.01 48.03
N GLN A 22 -26.54 -2.02 49.33
CA GLN A 22 -27.54 -1.93 50.41
C GLN A 22 -28.33 -0.62 50.38
N ASP A 23 -27.69 0.49 49.99
CA ASP A 23 -28.32 1.81 49.90
C ASP A 23 -28.95 2.08 48.51
N PHE A 24 -28.95 1.08 47.61
CA PHE A 24 -29.50 1.24 46.27
C PHE A 24 -30.99 0.92 46.25
N THR A 25 -31.80 1.90 45.84
CA THR A 25 -33.23 1.74 45.56
C THR A 25 -33.46 1.66 44.06
N VAL A 26 -34.11 0.59 43.60
CA VAL A 26 -34.51 0.43 42.19
C VAL A 26 -35.48 1.55 41.81
N ASP A 27 -35.20 2.25 40.72
CA ASP A 27 -36.17 3.17 40.12
C ASP A 27 -37.14 2.36 39.26
N ALA A 28 -38.34 2.11 39.81
CA ALA A 28 -39.40 1.36 39.13
C ALA A 28 -39.99 2.09 37.91
N ASN A 29 -39.73 3.39 37.75
CA ASN A 29 -40.15 4.17 36.58
C ASN A 29 -39.11 4.17 35.45
N SER A 30 -37.93 3.60 35.69
CA SER A 30 -36.87 3.50 34.68
C SER A 30 -37.13 2.30 33.74
N SER A 31 -36.91 2.50 32.44
CA SER A 31 -36.94 1.42 31.44
C SER A 31 -35.70 0.51 31.50
N LEU A 32 -34.71 0.84 32.34
CA LEU A 32 -33.46 0.11 32.46
C LEU A 32 -33.60 -1.08 33.42
N ASP A 33 -33.02 -2.21 33.03
CA ASP A 33 -32.91 -3.40 33.90
C ASP A 33 -32.22 -3.04 35.23
N THR A 34 -32.63 -3.71 36.31
CA THR A 34 -32.09 -3.53 37.66
C THR A 34 -30.58 -3.69 37.68
N ASP A 35 -30.02 -4.62 36.90
CA ASP A 35 -28.57 -4.81 36.78
C ASP A 35 -27.85 -3.57 36.26
N VAL A 36 -28.46 -2.86 35.30
CA VAL A 36 -27.89 -1.67 34.67
C VAL A 36 -27.93 -0.51 35.65
N GLN A 37 -29.04 -0.34 36.36
CA GLN A 37 -29.16 0.70 37.39
C GLN A 37 -28.17 0.47 38.55
N GLN A 38 -28.00 -0.78 38.99
CA GLN A 38 -27.02 -1.16 40.01
C GLN A 38 -25.58 -0.89 39.54
N ALA A 39 -25.27 -1.19 38.27
CA ALA A 39 -23.95 -0.92 37.70
C ALA A 39 -23.64 0.59 37.64
N MET A 40 -24.60 1.43 37.26
CA MET A 40 -24.43 2.88 37.29
C MET A 40 -24.20 3.39 38.73
N HIS A 41 -24.97 2.89 39.70
CA HIS A 41 -24.79 3.23 41.11
C HIS A 41 -23.39 2.83 41.61
N LEU A 42 -22.94 1.62 41.27
CA LEU A 42 -21.65 1.11 41.67
C LEU A 42 -20.50 1.88 40.99
N ALA A 43 -20.62 2.21 39.70
CA ALA A 43 -19.65 3.05 39.00
C ALA A 43 -19.49 4.42 39.67
N ARG A 44 -20.61 5.03 40.11
CA ARG A 44 -20.62 6.29 40.85
C ARG A 44 -19.87 6.18 42.18
N LYS A 45 -20.14 5.13 42.97
CA LYS A 45 -19.44 4.86 44.24
C LYS A 45 -17.95 4.62 44.02
N LEU A 46 -17.59 3.85 42.98
CA LEU A 46 -16.20 3.60 42.60
C LEU A 46 -15.47 4.88 42.23
N GLN A 47 -16.06 5.79 41.45
CA GLN A 47 -15.42 7.05 41.09
C GLN A 47 -15.23 7.96 42.31
N ILE A 48 -16.20 8.04 43.22
CA ILE A 48 -16.07 8.80 44.47
C ILE A 48 -14.92 8.24 45.31
N ARG A 49 -14.84 6.90 45.44
CA ARG A 49 -13.76 6.24 46.19
C ARG A 49 -12.41 6.44 45.52
N ALA A 50 -12.34 6.33 44.19
CA ALA A 50 -11.13 6.56 43.41
C ALA A 50 -10.59 7.98 43.59
N ALA A 51 -11.47 8.99 43.57
CA ALA A 51 -11.10 10.38 43.82
C ALA A 51 -10.53 10.58 45.24
N ALA A 52 -11.10 9.90 46.25
CA ALA A 52 -10.61 9.94 47.62
C ALA A 52 -9.24 9.27 47.79
N LEU A 53 -8.97 8.20 47.02
CA LEU A 53 -7.71 7.45 47.03
C LEU A 53 -6.60 8.09 46.18
N GLN A 54 -6.88 9.23 45.55
CA GLN A 54 -5.96 9.87 44.64
C GLN A 54 -4.89 10.70 45.36
N THR A 55 -3.63 10.38 45.10
CA THR A 55 -2.48 11.05 45.73
C THR A 55 -2.18 12.41 45.08
N PRO A 56 -1.47 13.32 45.78
CA PRO A 56 -1.04 14.60 45.20
C PRO A 56 -0.09 14.47 44.01
N ALA A 57 0.71 13.40 43.94
CA ALA A 57 1.56 13.12 42.79
C ALA A 57 0.72 12.73 41.56
N GLU A 58 -0.25 11.82 41.74
CA GLU A 58 -1.16 11.41 40.67
C GLU A 58 -2.02 12.58 40.17
N ARG A 59 -2.46 13.51 41.03
CA ARG A 59 -3.19 14.71 40.60
C ARG A 59 -2.35 15.62 39.69
N ARG A 60 -1.06 15.76 39.97
CA ARG A 60 -0.14 16.56 39.14
C ARG A 60 0.06 15.91 37.77
N GLN A 61 0.38 14.62 37.76
CA GLN A 61 0.54 13.82 36.53
C GLN A 61 -0.74 13.84 35.67
N GLN A 62 -1.92 13.81 36.31
CA GLN A 62 -3.19 13.89 35.60
C GLN A 62 -3.45 15.24 34.97
N ALA A 63 -3.14 16.34 35.66
CA ALA A 63 -3.27 17.67 35.07
C ALA A 63 -2.40 17.80 33.81
N GLU A 64 -1.19 17.25 33.82
CA GLU A 64 -0.28 17.23 32.67
C GLU A 64 -0.85 16.39 31.50
N LEU A 65 -1.36 15.20 31.78
CA LEU A 65 -1.97 14.32 30.76
C LEU A 65 -3.28 14.88 30.20
N ASP A 66 -4.13 15.49 31.02
CA ASP A 66 -5.41 16.08 30.59
C ASP A 66 -5.17 17.23 29.60
N HIS A 67 -4.14 18.07 29.85
CA HIS A 67 -3.73 19.11 28.91
C HIS A 67 -3.23 18.56 27.56
N LEU A 68 -2.49 17.44 27.56
CA LEU A 68 -2.04 16.76 26.34
C LEU A 68 -3.21 16.21 25.51
N ILE A 69 -4.20 15.62 26.18
CA ILE A 69 -5.32 14.90 25.55
C ILE A 69 -6.36 15.87 24.96
N GLN A 70 -6.57 17.03 25.60
CA GLN A 70 -7.60 17.98 25.18
C GLN A 70 -7.24 18.77 23.90
N SER A 71 -5.96 18.84 23.52
CA SER A 71 -5.47 19.62 22.38
C SER A 71 -4.96 18.72 21.24
N PRO A 72 -5.72 18.54 20.13
CA PRO A 72 -5.31 17.67 19.03
C PRO A 72 -3.98 18.06 18.39
N SER A 73 -3.64 19.35 18.37
CA SER A 73 -2.35 19.84 17.86
C SER A 73 -1.21 19.45 18.78
N ASP A 74 -1.35 19.61 20.11
CA ASP A 74 -0.29 19.25 21.06
C ASP A 74 -0.03 17.73 21.05
N LYS A 75 -1.08 16.92 20.86
CA LYS A 75 -0.97 15.47 20.66
C LYS A 75 -0.21 15.12 19.38
N ALA A 76 -0.55 15.74 18.25
CA ALA A 76 0.15 15.51 16.98
C ALA A 76 1.63 15.89 17.10
N THR A 77 1.95 17.01 17.76
CA THR A 77 3.32 17.43 18.03
C THR A 77 4.06 16.42 18.88
N MET A 78 3.47 15.92 19.97
CA MET A 78 4.11 14.92 20.84
C MET A 78 4.42 13.62 20.08
N ILE A 79 3.48 13.15 19.26
CA ILE A 79 3.66 11.94 18.45
C ILE A 79 4.84 12.16 17.48
N GLN A 80 4.88 13.29 16.77
CA GLN A 80 5.97 13.60 15.84
C GLN A 80 7.32 13.77 16.56
N LEU A 81 7.35 14.48 17.69
CA LEU A 81 8.56 14.64 18.51
C LEU A 81 9.11 13.29 18.96
N THR A 82 8.22 12.42 19.42
CA THR A 82 8.62 11.09 19.89
C THR A 82 9.11 10.23 18.73
N ASP A 83 8.33 10.18 17.64
CA ASP A 83 8.57 9.31 16.49
C ASP A 83 9.71 9.77 15.57
N GLN A 84 9.93 11.08 15.38
CA GLN A 84 10.85 11.60 14.37
C GLN A 84 12.14 12.18 14.98
N ALA A 85 12.07 12.91 16.09
CA ALA A 85 13.20 13.71 16.58
C ALA A 85 14.41 12.87 17.02
N PHE A 86 14.22 11.60 17.36
CA PHE A 86 15.28 10.72 17.88
C PHE A 86 15.67 9.58 16.94
N ARG A 87 15.29 9.65 15.66
CA ARG A 87 15.60 8.60 14.65
C ARG A 87 17.09 8.57 14.29
N SER A 88 17.73 9.73 14.20
CA SER A 88 19.17 9.83 13.97
C SER A 88 19.95 9.69 15.28
N ARG A 89 21.05 8.93 15.22
CA ARG A 89 22.05 8.83 16.31
C ARG A 89 22.99 10.04 16.33
N LEU A 90 23.04 10.83 15.25
CA LEU A 90 23.87 12.03 15.15
C LEU A 90 23.20 13.21 15.89
N PRO A 91 23.83 13.77 16.94
CA PRO A 91 23.18 14.79 17.77
C PRO A 91 22.76 16.04 17.00
N HIS A 92 23.54 16.47 16.00
CA HIS A 92 23.22 17.66 15.21
C HIS A 92 21.97 17.46 14.35
N ARG A 93 21.81 16.29 13.74
CA ARG A 93 20.64 15.97 12.90
C ARG A 93 19.38 15.77 13.73
N ALA A 94 19.51 15.10 14.87
CA ALA A 94 18.41 14.96 15.82
C ALA A 94 17.97 16.32 16.39
N ALA A 95 18.92 17.22 16.68
CA ALA A 95 18.62 18.59 17.09
C ALA A 95 17.94 19.41 15.99
N ASP A 96 18.44 19.34 14.75
CA ASP A 96 17.83 20.01 13.60
C ASP A 96 16.37 19.56 13.38
N GLN A 97 16.12 18.25 13.40
CA GLN A 97 14.76 17.73 13.28
C GLN A 97 13.87 18.16 14.44
N LEU A 98 14.40 18.14 15.68
CA LEU A 98 13.68 18.60 16.86
C LEU A 98 13.30 20.09 16.73
N ILE A 99 14.23 20.95 16.31
CA ILE A 99 14.00 22.38 16.10
C ILE A 99 12.95 22.57 15.01
N HIS A 100 13.07 21.87 13.88
CA HIS A 100 12.12 21.95 12.78
C HIS A 100 10.69 21.58 13.20
N ILE A 101 10.54 20.49 13.95
CA ILE A 101 9.24 20.09 14.50
C ILE A 101 8.72 21.20 15.42
N LEU A 102 9.54 21.76 16.30
CA LEU A 102 9.12 22.86 17.18
C LEU A 102 8.79 24.17 16.44
N ASP A 103 9.43 24.45 15.31
CA ASP A 103 9.15 25.61 14.47
C ASP A 103 7.79 25.48 13.77
N ILE A 104 7.52 24.32 13.16
CA ILE A 104 6.24 24.04 12.48
C ILE A 104 5.11 23.84 13.49
N GLN A 105 5.40 23.18 14.60
CA GLN A 105 4.40 22.71 15.56
C GLN A 105 4.16 23.65 16.73
N GLY A 106 5.12 24.52 17.03
CA GLY A 106 5.17 25.25 18.29
C GLY A 106 5.53 24.35 19.46
N VAL A 107 6.05 24.96 20.53
CA VAL A 107 6.31 24.26 21.79
C VAL A 107 4.98 23.83 22.43
N PRO A 108 4.77 22.52 22.70
CA PRO A 108 3.50 22.04 23.23
C PRO A 108 3.11 22.69 24.56
N ARG A 109 1.81 22.96 24.73
CA ARG A 109 1.32 23.71 25.91
C ARG A 109 1.30 22.90 27.20
N PHE A 110 1.30 21.57 27.11
CA PHE A 110 1.23 20.66 28.26
C PHE A 110 2.50 20.66 29.12
N PHE A 111 3.65 21.00 28.54
CA PHE A 111 4.90 21.12 29.27
C PHE A 111 4.81 22.21 30.37
N GLY A 112 5.49 21.99 31.50
CA GLY A 112 5.57 22.97 32.58
C GLY A 112 6.15 24.31 32.09
N ALA A 113 5.93 25.40 32.84
CA ALA A 113 6.46 26.71 32.46
C ALA A 113 8.00 26.71 32.30
N LEU A 114 8.69 25.91 33.12
CA LEU A 114 10.14 25.71 33.02
C LEU A 114 10.51 24.92 31.76
N ASP A 115 9.84 23.79 31.50
CA ASP A 115 10.10 22.94 30.33
C ASP A 115 9.82 23.66 29.02
N ARG A 116 8.76 24.50 28.97
CA ARG A 116 8.49 25.37 27.83
C ARG A 116 9.59 26.40 27.62
N THR A 117 10.12 27.00 28.68
CA THR A 117 11.26 27.91 28.58
C THR A 117 12.52 27.19 28.13
N LEU A 118 12.75 25.95 28.60
CA LEU A 118 13.87 25.12 28.16
C LEU A 118 13.75 24.71 26.69
N LEU A 119 12.57 24.30 26.23
CA LEU A 119 12.32 23.95 24.82
C LEU A 119 12.43 25.17 23.90
N ARG A 120 11.94 26.34 24.33
CA ARG A 120 12.17 27.61 23.60
C ARG A 120 13.64 28.01 23.59
N GLY A 121 14.34 27.83 24.71
CA GLY A 121 15.78 28.04 24.79
C GLY A 121 16.54 27.07 23.86
N PHE A 122 16.11 25.81 23.78
CA PHE A 122 16.65 24.82 22.86
C PHE A 122 16.32 25.16 21.39
N GLN A 123 15.13 25.66 21.11
CA GLN A 123 14.78 26.16 19.77
C GLN A 123 15.71 27.30 19.32
N SER A 124 16.05 28.22 20.23
CA SER A 124 16.94 29.36 19.93
C SER A 124 18.44 29.04 19.98
N PHE A 125 18.87 28.10 20.84
CA PHE A 125 20.29 27.87 21.13
C PHE A 125 20.73 26.38 21.08
N GLY A 126 19.81 25.44 20.90
CA GLY A 126 20.06 24.00 20.94
C GLY A 126 20.98 23.50 19.83
N ALA A 127 21.00 24.22 18.70
CA ALA A 127 21.92 23.94 17.59
C ALA A 127 23.39 24.22 17.92
N TYR A 128 23.72 25.02 18.95
CA TYR A 128 25.11 25.39 19.26
C TYR A 128 25.85 24.30 20.07
N LEU A 129 25.15 23.46 20.84
CA LEU A 129 25.75 22.35 21.64
C LEU A 129 24.88 21.07 21.62
N PRO A 130 24.56 20.53 20.43
CA PRO A 130 23.62 19.41 20.30
C PRO A 130 24.09 18.13 21.01
N GLY A 131 25.41 17.91 21.10
CA GLY A 131 26.01 16.75 21.77
C GLY A 131 25.74 16.68 23.29
N VAL A 132 25.38 17.80 23.93
CA VAL A 132 25.01 17.84 25.36
C VAL A 132 23.50 17.90 25.53
N ALA A 133 22.83 18.71 24.72
CA ALA A 133 21.41 18.97 24.90
C ALA A 133 20.51 17.80 24.48
N MET A 134 20.82 17.10 23.37
CA MET A 134 19.98 15.98 22.89
C MET A 134 19.95 14.77 23.85
N PRO A 135 21.07 14.32 24.43
CA PRO A 135 21.03 13.26 25.45
C PRO A 135 20.16 13.62 26.66
N LEU A 136 20.20 14.88 27.13
CA LEU A 136 19.40 15.33 28.26
C LEU A 136 17.89 15.29 27.95
N VAL A 137 17.50 15.74 26.75
CA VAL A 137 16.09 15.68 26.31
C VAL A 137 15.63 14.23 26.20
N LYS A 138 16.45 13.35 25.60
CA LYS A 138 16.14 11.93 25.46
C LYS A 138 15.96 11.25 26.82
N GLU A 139 16.85 11.52 27.77
CA GLU A 139 16.78 10.94 29.12
C GLU A 139 15.57 11.45 29.89
N LYS A 140 15.24 12.74 29.76
CA LYS A 140 14.04 13.33 30.36
C LYS A 140 12.76 12.68 29.81
N MET A 141 12.66 12.48 28.49
CA MET A 141 11.50 11.81 27.87
C MET A 141 11.37 10.34 28.30
N LYS A 142 12.49 9.62 28.43
CA LYS A 142 12.50 8.25 28.97
C LYS A 142 11.97 8.22 30.41
N HIS A 143 12.44 9.14 31.26
CA HIS A 143 12.00 9.21 32.64
C HIS A 143 10.50 9.53 32.76
N GLU A 144 9.95 10.40 31.90
CA GLU A 144 8.53 10.74 31.93
C GLU A 144 7.63 9.61 31.43
N THR A 145 8.12 8.80 30.49
CA THR A 145 7.38 7.66 29.92
C THR A 145 7.53 6.34 30.70
N ALA A 146 8.50 6.26 31.61
CA ALA A 146 8.78 5.08 32.44
C ALA A 146 7.59 4.60 33.31
N ASN A 147 6.63 5.49 33.59
CA ASN A 147 5.40 5.15 34.30
C ASN A 147 4.39 4.40 33.43
N VAL A 148 4.54 4.43 32.10
CA VAL A 148 3.65 3.79 31.12
C VAL A 148 4.30 2.57 30.48
N VAL A 149 5.61 2.65 30.21
CA VAL A 149 6.42 1.54 29.70
C VAL A 149 7.52 1.25 30.71
N LEU A 150 7.46 0.08 31.32
CA LEU A 150 8.41 -0.30 32.36
C LEU A 150 9.79 -0.61 31.75
N PRO A 151 10.87 -0.30 32.47
CA PRO A 151 12.21 -0.77 32.11
C PRO A 151 12.25 -2.31 32.16
N ALA A 152 12.63 -2.95 31.05
CA ALA A 152 12.76 -4.40 30.97
C ALA A 152 14.06 -4.95 31.58
N GLU A 153 14.98 -4.07 31.99
CA GLU A 153 16.22 -4.43 32.68
C GLU A 153 15.91 -5.23 33.95
N GLU A 154 16.63 -6.34 34.12
CA GLU A 154 16.26 -7.37 35.08
C GLU A 154 16.07 -6.83 36.51
N GLN A 155 17.00 -5.99 36.99
CA GLN A 155 16.97 -5.46 38.36
C GLN A 155 15.82 -4.48 38.58
N LEU A 156 15.56 -3.59 37.61
CA LEU A 156 14.50 -2.58 37.70
C LEU A 156 13.12 -3.24 37.61
N LEU A 157 12.94 -4.14 36.63
CA LEU A 157 11.71 -4.89 36.48
C LEU A 157 11.44 -5.76 37.72
N ARG A 158 12.46 -6.43 38.26
CA ARG A 158 12.33 -7.24 39.48
C ARG A 158 11.87 -6.40 40.67
N GLY A 159 12.48 -5.24 40.88
CA GLY A 159 12.10 -4.32 41.96
C GLY A 159 10.64 -3.88 41.85
N HIS A 160 10.19 -3.52 40.64
CA HIS A 160 8.80 -3.13 40.37
C HIS A 160 7.82 -4.28 40.62
N LEU A 161 8.11 -5.47 40.09
CA LEU A 161 7.27 -6.65 40.26
C LEU A 161 7.17 -7.09 41.72
N HIS A 162 8.26 -7.00 42.48
CA HIS A 162 8.27 -7.28 43.92
C HIS A 162 7.36 -6.32 44.67
N HIS A 163 7.49 -5.02 44.41
CA HIS A 163 6.64 -4.00 45.04
C HIS A 163 5.15 -4.22 44.76
N ARG A 164 4.79 -4.54 43.50
CA ARG A 164 3.39 -4.87 43.14
C ARG A 164 2.88 -6.14 43.80
N ARG A 165 3.76 -7.13 43.98
CA ARG A 165 3.42 -8.35 44.71
C ARG A 165 3.14 -8.07 46.19
N GLU A 166 3.90 -7.17 46.84
CA GLU A 166 3.63 -6.73 48.22
C GLU A 166 2.28 -6.02 48.36
N GLU A 167 1.83 -5.31 47.32
CA GLU A 167 0.48 -4.73 47.26
C GLU A 167 -0.64 -5.78 47.03
N GLY A 168 -0.28 -7.06 46.81
CA GLY A 168 -1.21 -8.14 46.48
C GLY A 168 -1.72 -8.11 45.03
N VAL A 169 -1.10 -7.32 44.15
CA VAL A 169 -1.52 -7.12 42.76
C VAL A 169 -0.81 -8.10 41.84
N ARG A 170 -1.54 -8.64 40.85
CA ARG A 170 -1.00 -9.55 39.84
C ARG A 170 -0.56 -8.78 38.61
N MET A 171 0.50 -9.23 37.95
CA MET A 171 1.12 -8.55 36.80
C MET A 171 1.16 -9.46 35.58
N ASN A 172 0.71 -8.95 34.44
CA ASN A 172 0.89 -9.54 33.12
C ASN A 172 1.98 -8.79 32.37
N VAL A 173 3.15 -9.40 32.24
CA VAL A 173 4.30 -8.78 31.57
C VAL A 173 4.20 -8.99 30.07
N ASN A 174 4.18 -7.89 29.31
CA ASN A 174 4.26 -7.89 27.86
C ASN A 174 5.57 -7.25 27.41
N TYR A 175 6.48 -8.04 26.88
CA TYR A 175 7.74 -7.53 26.33
C TYR A 175 7.48 -6.83 24.99
N LEU A 176 7.80 -5.55 24.94
CA LEU A 176 7.88 -4.75 23.73
C LEU A 176 9.29 -4.84 23.15
N GLY A 177 9.40 -4.65 21.84
CA GLY A 177 10.67 -4.55 21.14
C GLY A 177 10.44 -4.29 19.66
N GLU A 178 11.47 -4.57 18.87
CA GLU A 178 11.53 -4.36 17.41
C GLU A 178 10.40 -5.02 16.61
N SER A 179 10.16 -4.56 15.39
CA SER A 179 9.24 -5.28 14.51
C SER A 179 9.84 -6.64 14.12
N LEU A 180 9.00 -7.68 14.11
CA LEU A 180 9.46 -9.03 13.79
C LEU A 180 9.51 -9.24 12.28
N LEU A 181 10.68 -9.02 11.69
CA LEU A 181 10.89 -9.10 10.24
C LEU A 181 11.54 -10.42 9.79
N GLY A 182 12.27 -11.10 10.68
CA GLY A 182 12.98 -12.34 10.39
C GLY A 182 12.80 -13.43 11.46
N GLU A 183 13.11 -14.66 11.08
CA GLU A 183 12.93 -15.86 11.89
C GLU A 183 14.01 -16.03 12.96
N ARG A 184 15.23 -15.48 12.79
CA ARG A 184 16.22 -15.52 13.87
C ARG A 184 15.76 -14.65 15.03
N GLU A 185 15.24 -13.45 14.76
CA GLU A 185 14.64 -12.62 15.82
C GLU A 185 13.40 -13.29 16.42
N ALA A 186 12.57 -13.97 15.62
CA ALA A 186 11.41 -14.71 16.13
C ALA A 186 11.83 -15.78 17.14
N GLN A 187 12.92 -16.49 16.84
CA GLN A 187 13.48 -17.50 17.72
C GLN A 187 14.15 -16.90 18.97
N ARG A 188 14.80 -15.73 18.85
CA ARG A 188 15.31 -14.97 20.01
C ARG A 188 14.17 -14.56 20.94
N ARG A 189 13.06 -14.04 20.41
CA ARG A 189 11.86 -13.70 21.20
C ARG A 189 11.23 -14.90 21.87
N LEU A 190 11.07 -16.00 21.15
CA LEU A 190 10.56 -17.24 21.73
C LEU A 190 11.43 -17.69 22.91
N LYS A 191 12.76 -17.64 22.76
CA LYS A 191 13.71 -17.94 23.84
C LYS A 191 13.58 -16.96 25.01
N MET A 192 13.41 -15.67 24.74
CA MET A 192 13.18 -14.64 25.76
C MET A 192 11.90 -14.94 26.56
N TYR A 193 10.79 -15.31 25.91
CA TYR A 193 9.56 -15.68 26.60
C TYR A 193 9.74 -16.95 27.46
N LEU A 194 10.45 -17.96 26.96
CA LEU A 194 10.79 -19.15 27.75
C LEU A 194 11.65 -18.81 28.97
N GLN A 195 12.61 -17.90 28.84
CA GLN A 195 13.42 -17.41 29.96
C GLN A 195 12.58 -16.61 30.96
N ALA A 196 11.68 -15.75 30.48
CA ALA A 196 10.75 -15.00 31.35
C ALA A 196 9.86 -15.95 32.16
N LEU A 197 9.36 -17.03 31.55
CA LEU A 197 8.61 -18.07 32.24
C LEU A 197 9.44 -18.83 33.29
N GLN A 198 10.78 -18.78 33.26
CA GLN A 198 11.63 -19.35 34.30
C GLN A 198 11.85 -18.40 35.49
N ARG A 199 11.65 -17.08 35.30
CA ARG A 199 11.90 -16.07 36.34
C ARG A 199 10.89 -16.14 37.48
N PRO A 200 11.29 -16.28 38.76
CA PRO A 200 10.37 -16.51 39.86
C PRO A 200 9.40 -15.34 40.12
N GLU A 201 9.69 -14.13 39.62
CA GLU A 201 8.89 -12.93 39.84
C GLU A 201 7.76 -12.74 38.82
N ILE A 202 7.73 -13.55 37.76
CA ILE A 202 6.74 -13.43 36.69
C ILE A 202 5.70 -14.55 36.83
N GLU A 203 4.45 -14.15 37.09
CA GLU A 203 3.28 -15.05 37.11
C GLU A 203 2.69 -15.24 35.71
N VAL A 204 2.51 -14.14 34.98
CA VAL A 204 1.75 -14.08 33.73
C VAL A 204 2.54 -13.33 32.65
N ILE A 205 2.54 -13.87 31.43
CA ILE A 205 3.01 -13.17 30.24
C ILE A 205 1.95 -13.14 29.14
N SER A 206 2.03 -12.11 28.30
CA SER A 206 1.25 -11.95 27.08
C SER A 206 2.17 -12.18 25.88
N VAL A 207 1.71 -12.97 24.91
CA VAL A 207 2.42 -13.30 23.67
C VAL A 207 1.47 -13.06 22.51
N LYS A 208 2.01 -12.68 21.35
CA LYS A 208 1.26 -12.52 20.10
C LYS A 208 1.83 -13.49 19.08
N ILE A 209 1.00 -13.99 18.17
CA ILE A 209 1.51 -14.85 17.09
C ILE A 209 2.57 -14.13 16.25
N SER A 210 2.39 -12.82 16.02
CA SER A 210 3.30 -11.93 15.30
C SER A 210 4.62 -11.64 16.02
N THR A 211 4.77 -12.03 17.30
CA THR A 211 6.05 -11.90 18.02
C THR A 211 6.84 -13.20 18.08
N ILE A 212 6.26 -14.31 17.64
CA ILE A 212 6.90 -15.63 17.64
C ILE A 212 7.00 -16.25 16.25
N PHE A 213 6.41 -15.67 15.21
CA PHE A 213 6.57 -16.11 13.81
C PHE A 213 6.50 -14.90 12.87
N SER A 214 7.55 -14.70 12.07
CA SER A 214 7.67 -13.54 11.17
C SER A 214 6.96 -13.74 9.83
N GLN A 215 6.76 -15.00 9.41
CA GLN A 215 6.23 -15.35 8.08
C GLN A 215 4.73 -15.72 8.11
N ILE A 216 3.95 -15.10 8.98
CA ILE A 216 2.49 -15.33 9.07
C ILE A 216 1.84 -15.07 7.70
N SER A 217 1.02 -16.02 7.25
CA SER A 217 0.29 -15.90 6.00
C SER A 217 -1.13 -16.44 6.13
N ALA A 218 -2.10 -15.56 5.95
CA ALA A 218 -3.52 -15.93 5.90
C ALA A 218 -3.88 -16.76 4.64
N LEU A 219 -3.14 -16.56 3.54
CA LEU A 219 -3.19 -17.44 2.36
C LEU A 219 -2.71 -18.86 2.71
N ALA A 220 -1.53 -18.99 3.33
CA ALA A 220 -0.99 -20.29 3.78
C ALA A 220 -1.47 -20.64 5.19
N ARG A 221 -2.79 -20.58 5.40
CA ARG A 221 -3.43 -20.64 6.71
C ARG A 221 -3.03 -21.88 7.52
N GLU A 222 -3.15 -23.06 6.92
CA GLU A 222 -2.90 -24.33 7.62
C GLU A 222 -1.43 -24.46 8.06
N HIS A 223 -0.48 -24.18 7.16
CA HIS A 223 0.95 -24.16 7.48
C HIS A 223 1.30 -23.17 8.59
N THR A 224 0.70 -21.98 8.54
CA THR A 224 0.88 -20.95 9.56
C THR A 224 0.37 -21.42 10.93
N ILE A 225 -0.82 -22.02 10.96
CA ILE A 225 -1.41 -22.56 12.20
C ILE A 225 -0.53 -23.66 12.78
N GLU A 226 -0.08 -24.62 11.97
CA GLU A 226 0.78 -25.73 12.43
C GLU A 226 2.10 -25.23 13.03
N THR A 227 2.78 -24.32 12.34
CA THR A 227 4.05 -23.71 12.79
C THR A 227 3.87 -22.95 14.10
N LEU A 228 2.79 -22.19 14.23
CA LEU A 228 2.48 -21.45 15.45
C LEU A 228 2.09 -22.39 16.59
N CYS A 229 1.37 -23.47 16.32
CA CYS A 229 1.06 -24.50 17.32
C CYS A 229 2.33 -25.13 17.91
N ASP A 230 3.34 -25.42 17.09
CA ASP A 230 4.63 -25.94 17.57
C ASP A 230 5.32 -24.98 18.54
N ARG A 231 5.32 -23.69 18.24
CA ARG A 231 5.96 -22.66 19.07
C ARG A 231 5.16 -22.39 20.35
N MET A 232 3.84 -22.33 20.25
CA MET A 232 2.95 -22.13 21.40
C MET A 232 2.96 -23.32 22.36
N GLU A 233 3.10 -24.56 21.85
CA GLU A 233 3.25 -25.74 22.69
C GLU A 233 4.43 -25.60 23.65
N LEU A 234 5.58 -25.10 23.18
CA LEU A 234 6.76 -24.88 24.01
C LEU A 234 6.46 -23.92 25.18
N LEU A 235 5.78 -22.82 24.89
CA LEU A 235 5.40 -21.81 25.89
C LEU A 235 4.40 -22.36 26.91
N TYR A 236 3.36 -23.06 26.45
CA TYR A 236 2.36 -23.66 27.32
C TYR A 236 2.93 -24.74 28.23
N ARG A 237 3.81 -25.60 27.70
CA ARG A 237 4.51 -26.60 28.53
C ARG A 237 5.44 -25.94 29.55
N ALA A 238 6.17 -24.89 29.17
CA ALA A 238 7.05 -24.17 30.08
C ALA A 238 6.25 -23.48 31.21
N ALA A 239 5.13 -22.85 30.88
CA ALA A 239 4.25 -22.20 31.86
C ALA A 239 3.62 -23.22 32.84
N ALA A 240 3.16 -24.37 32.33
CA ALA A 240 2.56 -25.42 33.14
C ALA A 240 3.54 -26.09 34.12
N LYS A 241 4.81 -26.24 33.72
CA LYS A 241 5.88 -26.82 34.57
C LYS A 241 6.37 -25.85 35.63
N SER A 242 6.30 -24.54 35.37
CA SER A 242 6.84 -23.51 36.25
C SER A 242 5.82 -23.08 37.31
N ARG A 243 6.29 -22.82 38.54
CA ARG A 243 5.45 -22.36 39.66
C ARG A 243 5.73 -20.90 40.00
N PHE A 244 4.71 -20.20 40.48
CA PHE A 244 4.78 -18.86 41.03
C PHE A 244 4.10 -18.85 42.40
N THR A 245 4.74 -18.24 43.39
CA THR A 245 4.16 -18.05 44.73
C THR A 245 3.51 -16.68 44.79
N ARG A 246 2.23 -16.59 45.13
CA ARG A 246 1.51 -15.31 45.29
C ARG A 246 1.84 -14.65 46.64
N HIS A 247 1.26 -13.48 46.88
CA HIS A 247 1.41 -12.73 48.13
C HIS A 247 0.82 -13.50 49.33
N ASP A 248 -0.27 -14.23 49.12
CA ASP A 248 -0.93 -15.05 50.14
C ASP A 248 -0.25 -16.42 50.39
N GLY A 249 0.90 -16.66 49.77
CA GLY A 249 1.65 -17.91 49.88
C GLY A 249 1.12 -19.04 48.97
N THR A 250 0.07 -18.81 48.18
CA THR A 250 -0.44 -19.84 47.25
C THR A 250 0.52 -20.07 46.09
N GLU A 251 0.78 -21.34 45.78
CA GLU A 251 1.54 -21.71 44.59
C GLU A 251 0.62 -22.00 43.41
N VAL A 252 0.86 -21.31 42.30
CA VAL A 252 0.10 -21.45 41.06
C VAL A 252 1.04 -21.81 39.91
N ALA A 253 0.52 -22.50 38.90
CA ALA A 253 1.21 -22.60 37.61
C ALA A 253 1.25 -21.21 36.97
N LYS A 254 2.31 -20.94 36.20
CA LYS A 254 2.39 -19.71 35.42
C LYS A 254 1.39 -19.73 34.27
N PHE A 255 1.10 -18.55 33.74
CA PHE A 255 0.02 -18.35 32.78
C PHE A 255 0.49 -17.61 31.53
N VAL A 256 0.00 -18.02 30.37
CA VAL A 256 0.28 -17.37 29.08
C VAL A 256 -1.03 -16.91 28.46
N TYR A 257 -1.11 -15.62 28.13
CA TYR A 257 -2.13 -15.06 27.27
C TYR A 257 -1.66 -15.02 25.82
N LEU A 258 -2.56 -15.36 24.90
CA LEU A 258 -2.42 -15.10 23.49
C LEU A 258 -3.23 -13.83 23.14
N ASP A 259 -2.53 -12.74 22.84
CA ASP A 259 -3.14 -11.46 22.48
C ASP A 259 -3.48 -11.40 20.98
N MET A 260 -4.53 -10.64 20.64
CA MET A 260 -4.96 -10.34 19.27
C MET A 260 -4.69 -8.87 18.93
N GLU A 261 -4.24 -8.59 17.71
CA GLU A 261 -3.98 -7.22 17.23
C GLU A 261 -4.83 -6.87 16.00
N GLU A 262 -4.58 -7.53 14.86
CA GLU A 262 -5.16 -7.21 13.56
C GLU A 262 -6.27 -8.19 13.16
N TYR A 263 -7.25 -7.74 12.36
CA TYR A 263 -8.35 -8.62 11.92
C TYR A 263 -7.85 -9.86 11.16
N ARG A 264 -6.83 -9.69 10.31
CA ARG A 264 -6.23 -10.77 9.50
C ARG A 264 -5.70 -11.96 10.31
N ASP A 265 -5.37 -11.73 11.58
CA ASP A 265 -4.79 -12.73 12.47
C ASP A 265 -5.83 -13.38 13.40
N LYS A 266 -7.06 -12.85 13.44
CA LYS A 266 -8.09 -13.22 14.43
C LYS A 266 -8.41 -14.72 14.40
N GLU A 267 -8.75 -15.24 13.22
CA GLU A 267 -9.15 -16.64 13.05
C GLU A 267 -7.97 -17.60 13.27
N ILE A 268 -6.78 -17.24 12.75
CA ILE A 268 -5.53 -17.98 12.96
C ILE A 268 -5.24 -18.07 14.46
N THR A 269 -5.33 -16.97 15.19
CA THR A 269 -5.04 -16.90 16.62
C THR A 269 -5.99 -17.78 17.43
N ALA A 270 -7.30 -17.74 17.12
CA ALA A 270 -8.29 -18.61 17.76
C ALA A 270 -8.03 -20.10 17.47
N CYS A 271 -7.71 -20.44 16.21
CA CYS A 271 -7.39 -21.82 15.82
C CYS A 271 -6.12 -22.33 16.49
N VAL A 272 -5.04 -21.53 16.50
CA VAL A 272 -3.78 -21.86 17.17
C VAL A 272 -4.01 -22.12 18.66
N PHE A 273 -4.80 -21.27 19.32
CA PHE A 273 -5.13 -21.45 20.74
C PHE A 273 -5.79 -22.81 21.02
N MET A 274 -6.86 -23.14 20.28
CA MET A 274 -7.60 -24.40 20.47
C MET A 274 -6.76 -25.62 20.09
N ARG A 275 -6.18 -25.63 18.88
CA ARG A 275 -5.42 -26.77 18.36
C ARG A 275 -4.15 -27.07 19.15
N THR A 276 -3.47 -26.03 19.66
CA THR A 276 -2.29 -26.26 20.52
C THR A 276 -2.70 -26.94 21.81
N LEU A 277 -3.77 -26.49 22.46
CA LEU A 277 -4.22 -27.03 23.73
C LEU A 277 -4.81 -28.45 23.61
N ASP A 278 -5.27 -28.85 22.42
CA ASP A 278 -5.69 -30.21 22.10
C ASP A 278 -4.52 -31.19 21.89
N ARG A 279 -3.27 -30.71 21.83
CA ARG A 279 -2.11 -31.59 21.70
C ARG A 279 -1.93 -32.46 22.95
N PRO A 280 -1.49 -33.72 22.80
CA PRO A 280 -1.34 -34.65 23.92
C PRO A 280 -0.47 -34.10 25.06
N GLY A 281 -0.92 -34.25 26.30
CA GLY A 281 -0.21 -33.79 27.49
C GLY A 281 -0.38 -32.29 27.79
N LEU A 282 -1.29 -31.60 27.11
CA LEU A 282 -1.70 -30.23 27.42
C LEU A 282 -3.11 -30.11 28.01
N GLU A 283 -3.78 -31.23 28.30
CA GLU A 283 -5.18 -31.29 28.74
C GLU A 283 -5.39 -30.50 30.04
N GLN A 284 -4.41 -30.54 30.96
CA GLN A 284 -4.45 -29.84 32.25
C GLN A 284 -3.85 -28.43 32.21
N VAL A 285 -3.37 -27.98 31.05
CA VAL A 285 -2.78 -26.65 30.92
C VAL A 285 -3.87 -25.60 30.83
N ARG A 286 -3.68 -24.53 31.62
CA ARG A 286 -4.51 -23.32 31.61
C ARG A 286 -3.80 -22.26 30.79
N ALA A 287 -4.55 -21.61 29.90
CA ALA A 287 -4.07 -20.52 29.08
C ALA A 287 -5.23 -19.55 28.81
N GLY A 288 -4.89 -18.36 28.31
CA GLY A 288 -5.88 -17.35 27.98
C GLY A 288 -5.73 -16.80 26.57
N ILE A 289 -6.80 -16.23 26.05
CA ILE A 289 -6.86 -15.58 24.74
C ILE A 289 -7.64 -14.25 24.85
N ALA A 290 -7.21 -13.21 24.14
CA ALA A 290 -7.92 -11.95 24.03
C ALA A 290 -8.95 -11.97 22.89
N LEU A 291 -10.13 -11.38 23.07
CA LEU A 291 -11.12 -11.12 22.03
C LEU A 291 -11.53 -9.65 22.02
N GLN A 292 -11.66 -9.09 20.82
CA GLN A 292 -11.86 -7.66 20.60
C GLN A 292 -13.32 -7.35 20.24
N ALA A 293 -14.03 -6.67 21.14
CA ALA A 293 -15.47 -6.41 20.99
C ALA A 293 -15.84 -5.41 19.88
N TYR A 294 -14.88 -4.65 19.36
CA TYR A 294 -15.08 -3.77 18.20
C TYR A 294 -15.29 -4.52 16.88
N LEU A 295 -15.08 -5.85 16.85
CA LEU A 295 -15.36 -6.71 15.71
C LEU A 295 -16.76 -7.29 15.85
N PRO A 296 -17.63 -7.17 14.83
CA PRO A 296 -18.99 -7.70 14.89
C PRO A 296 -19.07 -9.20 15.19
N ASP A 297 -18.14 -9.96 14.63
CA ASP A 297 -18.05 -11.43 14.67
C ASP A 297 -17.24 -11.98 15.87
N SER A 298 -16.82 -11.11 16.79
CA SER A 298 -16.09 -11.51 18.01
C SER A 298 -16.94 -12.37 18.95
N LEU A 299 -18.26 -12.14 19.02
CA LEU A 299 -19.18 -12.97 19.80
C LEU A 299 -19.27 -14.39 19.23
N GLN A 300 -19.28 -14.53 17.90
CA GLN A 300 -19.26 -15.85 17.26
C GLN A 300 -17.96 -16.59 17.59
N THR A 301 -16.83 -15.89 17.56
CA THR A 301 -15.52 -16.45 17.96
C THR A 301 -15.54 -16.87 19.44
N GLN A 302 -16.12 -16.06 20.34
CA GLN A 302 -16.29 -16.40 21.74
C GLN A 302 -17.14 -17.68 21.93
N ARG A 303 -18.24 -17.80 21.18
CA ARG A 303 -19.10 -18.99 21.19
C ARG A 303 -18.35 -20.24 20.75
N GLN A 304 -17.55 -20.15 19.68
CA GLN A 304 -16.73 -21.26 19.19
C GLN A 304 -15.74 -21.75 20.24
N ILE A 305 -14.95 -20.83 20.82
CA ILE A 305 -13.97 -21.16 21.88
C ILE A 305 -14.68 -21.71 23.13
N THR A 306 -15.85 -21.18 23.49
CA THR A 306 -16.60 -21.65 24.67
C THR A 306 -17.17 -23.04 24.45
N ALA A 307 -17.70 -23.34 23.26
CA ALA A 307 -18.17 -24.67 22.89
C ALA A 307 -17.02 -25.70 22.91
N TRP A 308 -15.87 -25.36 22.33
CA TRP A 308 -14.66 -26.18 22.40
C TRP A 308 -14.20 -26.40 23.86
N ALA A 309 -14.16 -25.34 24.67
CA ALA A 309 -13.74 -25.41 26.06
C ALA A 309 -14.68 -26.29 26.91
N ARG A 310 -15.99 -26.28 26.63
CA ARG A 310 -16.97 -27.18 27.28
C ARG A 310 -16.67 -28.65 26.98
N ASN A 311 -16.31 -28.97 25.73
CA ASN A 311 -15.92 -30.34 25.37
C ASN A 311 -14.62 -30.75 26.09
N ARG A 312 -13.64 -29.84 26.12
CA ARG A 312 -12.37 -30.04 26.84
C ARG A 312 -12.58 -30.31 28.32
N THR A 313 -13.39 -29.53 29.02
CA THR A 313 -13.65 -29.72 30.46
C THR A 313 -14.51 -30.95 30.73
N ALA A 314 -15.49 -31.26 29.88
CA ALA A 314 -16.25 -32.49 29.95
C ALA A 314 -15.37 -33.75 29.80
N ALA A 315 -14.30 -33.66 28.99
CA ALA A 315 -13.28 -34.69 28.88
C ALA A 315 -12.26 -34.70 30.04
N GLY A 316 -12.45 -33.88 31.07
CA GLY A 316 -11.58 -33.79 32.25
C GLY A 316 -10.41 -32.81 32.12
N GLY A 317 -10.33 -32.03 31.04
CA GLY A 317 -9.32 -30.99 30.85
C GLY A 317 -9.56 -29.74 31.70
N ALA A 318 -8.55 -28.86 31.74
CA ALA A 318 -8.62 -27.60 32.46
C ALA A 318 -9.39 -26.53 31.69
N SER A 319 -10.03 -25.61 32.44
CA SER A 319 -10.69 -24.42 31.88
C SER A 319 -9.70 -23.43 31.26
N VAL A 320 -10.20 -22.62 30.34
CA VAL A 320 -9.46 -21.53 29.68
C VAL A 320 -9.98 -20.16 30.12
N THR A 321 -9.22 -19.11 29.85
CA THR A 321 -9.63 -17.72 30.14
C THR A 321 -9.83 -16.92 28.85
N ILE A 322 -10.97 -16.25 28.70
CA ILE A 322 -11.20 -15.29 27.62
C ILE A 322 -11.11 -13.88 28.19
N ARG A 323 -10.14 -13.09 27.71
CA ARG A 323 -10.01 -11.66 28.01
C ARG A 323 -10.84 -10.87 27.00
N LEU A 324 -11.87 -10.18 27.45
CA LEU A 324 -12.64 -9.24 26.63
C LEU A 324 -11.97 -7.88 26.66
N VAL A 325 -11.57 -7.37 25.49
CA VAL A 325 -11.11 -5.99 25.28
C VAL A 325 -12.04 -5.29 24.29
N LYS A 326 -12.04 -3.96 24.25
CA LYS A 326 -12.76 -3.24 23.18
C LYS A 326 -12.07 -3.43 21.82
N GLY A 327 -10.79 -3.10 21.75
CA GLY A 327 -9.99 -3.16 20.52
C GLY A 327 -8.97 -2.04 20.50
N ALA A 328 -7.85 -2.26 19.81
CA ALA A 328 -6.65 -1.40 19.88
C ALA A 328 -6.15 -0.91 18.52
N ASN A 329 -6.68 -1.46 17.41
CA ASN A 329 -6.10 -1.27 16.08
C ASN A 329 -7.00 -0.52 15.09
N MET A 330 -8.08 0.13 15.57
CA MET A 330 -9.15 0.66 14.71
C MET A 330 -8.66 1.60 13.60
N GLU A 331 -7.68 2.46 13.89
CA GLU A 331 -7.16 3.41 12.90
C GLU A 331 -6.40 2.70 11.76
N MET A 332 -5.65 1.64 12.07
CA MET A 332 -5.02 0.80 11.05
C MET A 332 -6.04 -0.03 10.28
N GLU A 333 -7.08 -0.57 10.93
CA GLU A 333 -8.16 -1.30 10.24
C GLU A 333 -8.91 -0.39 9.24
N ARG A 334 -9.04 0.91 9.54
CA ARG A 334 -9.61 1.90 8.62
C ARG A 334 -8.70 2.17 7.42
N VAL A 335 -7.40 2.30 7.64
CA VAL A 335 -6.43 2.46 6.56
C VAL A 335 -6.43 1.21 5.67
N ASP A 336 -6.36 0.01 6.28
CA ASP A 336 -6.36 -1.27 5.57
C ASP A 336 -7.59 -1.45 4.67
N ALA A 337 -8.79 -1.15 5.22
CA ALA A 337 -10.04 -1.17 4.46
C ALA A 337 -10.04 -0.18 3.27
N CYS A 338 -9.58 1.06 3.48
CA CYS A 338 -9.48 2.05 2.41
C CYS A 338 -8.49 1.65 1.30
N LEU A 339 -7.33 1.11 1.68
CA LEU A 339 -6.29 0.72 0.73
C LEU A 339 -6.76 -0.43 -0.16
N HIS A 340 -7.41 -1.45 0.41
CA HIS A 340 -7.85 -2.62 -0.37
C HIS A 340 -9.26 -2.48 -0.96
N GLY A 341 -10.00 -1.42 -0.63
CA GLY A 341 -11.41 -1.28 -1.02
C GLY A 341 -12.33 -2.29 -0.34
N TRP A 342 -11.96 -2.76 0.85
CA TRP A 342 -12.74 -3.72 1.62
C TRP A 342 -13.70 -3.02 2.59
N PRO A 343 -14.80 -3.68 3.00
CA PRO A 343 -15.57 -3.25 4.16
C PRO A 343 -14.69 -3.14 5.41
N LEU A 344 -14.93 -2.11 6.23
CA LEU A 344 -14.26 -1.98 7.53
C LEU A 344 -14.55 -3.21 8.40
N ALA A 345 -13.51 -3.89 8.90
CA ALA A 345 -13.67 -5.08 9.73
C ALA A 345 -14.34 -4.78 11.09
N THR A 346 -14.12 -3.58 11.64
CA THR A 346 -14.68 -3.15 12.92
C THR A 346 -16.05 -2.48 12.74
N TYR A 347 -16.77 -2.29 13.85
CA TYR A 347 -17.87 -1.33 13.86
C TYR A 347 -17.40 0.08 13.50
N CYS A 348 -18.29 0.85 12.88
CA CYS A 348 -18.08 2.25 12.57
C CYS A 348 -18.26 3.15 13.79
N GLU A 349 -19.26 2.85 14.62
CA GLU A 349 -19.58 3.61 15.83
C GLU A 349 -19.01 2.95 17.08
N LYS A 350 -18.50 3.80 17.99
CA LYS A 350 -18.07 3.34 19.32
C LYS A 350 -19.23 2.73 20.12
N LEU A 351 -20.44 3.26 19.96
CA LEU A 351 -21.62 2.78 20.69
C LEU A 351 -21.89 1.30 20.39
N ASP A 352 -21.70 0.87 19.14
CA ASP A 352 -21.86 -0.52 18.72
C ASP A 352 -20.77 -1.42 19.31
N THR A 353 -19.53 -0.93 19.39
CA THR A 353 -18.44 -1.62 20.12
C THR A 353 -18.79 -1.83 21.60
N ASP A 354 -19.32 -0.79 22.25
CA ASP A 354 -19.70 -0.86 23.67
C ASP A 354 -20.88 -1.82 23.87
N ALA A 355 -21.88 -1.79 22.97
CA ALA A 355 -23.00 -2.73 22.99
C ALA A 355 -22.52 -4.18 22.81
N ASN A 356 -21.65 -4.44 21.83
CA ASN A 356 -21.14 -5.80 21.61
C ASN A 356 -20.29 -6.29 22.78
N TYR A 357 -19.49 -5.42 23.42
CA TYR A 357 -18.75 -5.78 24.64
C TYR A 357 -19.69 -6.27 25.74
N LEU A 358 -20.79 -5.53 25.98
CA LEU A 358 -21.78 -5.91 27.00
C LEU A 358 -22.48 -7.23 26.63
N ARG A 359 -22.74 -7.47 25.35
CA ARG A 359 -23.32 -8.72 24.84
C ARG A 359 -22.40 -9.92 25.09
N MET A 360 -21.12 -9.78 24.74
CA MET A 360 -20.07 -10.80 25.00
C MET A 360 -19.90 -11.09 26.49
N LEU A 361 -19.97 -10.04 27.32
CA LEU A 361 -19.92 -10.17 28.77
C LEU A 361 -21.13 -10.93 29.31
N ARG A 362 -22.36 -10.60 28.87
CA ARG A 362 -23.59 -11.32 29.26
C ARG A 362 -23.50 -12.80 28.90
N TYR A 363 -23.13 -13.11 27.66
CA TYR A 363 -22.97 -14.49 27.19
C TYR A 363 -21.96 -15.25 28.06
N GLY A 364 -20.76 -14.69 28.26
CA GLY A 364 -19.74 -15.38 29.06
C GLY A 364 -20.10 -15.58 30.54
N MET A 365 -21.00 -14.75 31.09
CA MET A 365 -21.48 -14.83 32.48
C MET A 365 -22.60 -15.87 32.68
N GLU A 366 -23.11 -16.50 31.62
CA GLU A 366 -24.07 -17.60 31.75
C GLU A 366 -23.45 -18.76 32.55
N PRO A 367 -24.16 -19.38 33.52
CA PRO A 367 -23.59 -20.39 34.41
C PRO A 367 -22.92 -21.57 33.69
N GLU A 368 -23.51 -22.01 32.58
CA GLU A 368 -22.97 -23.10 31.76
C GLU A 368 -21.64 -22.73 31.07
N ASN A 369 -21.47 -21.45 30.71
CA ASN A 369 -20.23 -20.96 30.10
C ASN A 369 -19.14 -20.80 31.16
N LEU A 370 -19.50 -20.22 32.31
CA LEU A 370 -18.59 -20.04 33.45
C LEU A 370 -18.04 -21.36 34.00
N ALA A 371 -18.75 -22.48 33.82
CA ALA A 371 -18.27 -23.81 34.19
C ALA A 371 -16.96 -24.17 33.49
N SER A 372 -16.76 -23.71 32.24
CA SER A 372 -15.64 -24.12 31.37
C SER A 372 -14.72 -22.97 30.97
N VAL A 373 -15.16 -21.73 31.11
CA VAL A 373 -14.43 -20.53 30.71
C VAL A 373 -14.43 -19.51 31.85
N SER A 374 -13.24 -19.02 32.23
CA SER A 374 -13.08 -17.83 33.07
C SER A 374 -13.04 -16.57 32.19
N LEU A 375 -13.47 -15.42 32.71
CA LEU A 375 -13.46 -14.16 31.96
C LEU A 375 -12.49 -13.15 32.54
N GLY A 376 -11.75 -12.48 31.65
CA GLY A 376 -11.01 -11.26 31.91
C GLY A 376 -11.82 -10.05 31.43
N VAL A 377 -12.30 -9.20 32.33
CA VAL A 377 -12.96 -7.93 31.98
C VAL A 377 -11.88 -6.86 31.89
N ALA A 378 -11.33 -6.64 30.69
CA ALA A 378 -10.23 -5.70 30.46
C ALA A 378 -10.74 -4.33 29.99
N SER A 379 -10.85 -3.39 30.92
CA SER A 379 -11.39 -2.05 30.64
C SER A 379 -10.94 -1.04 31.69
N HIS A 380 -10.86 0.22 31.28
CA HIS A 380 -10.80 1.36 32.20
C HIS A 380 -12.15 2.07 32.36
N ASN A 381 -13.17 1.70 31.57
CA ASN A 381 -14.50 2.27 31.70
C ASN A 381 -15.16 1.73 32.98
N LEU A 382 -15.34 2.60 33.96
CA LEU A 382 -15.91 2.24 35.27
C LEU A 382 -17.33 1.69 35.17
N PHE A 383 -18.14 2.11 34.20
CA PHE A 383 -19.48 1.54 33.99
C PHE A 383 -19.39 0.08 33.52
N THR A 384 -18.47 -0.23 32.61
CA THR A 384 -18.22 -1.61 32.15
C THR A 384 -17.69 -2.49 33.28
N LEU A 385 -16.74 -1.98 34.09
CA LEU A 385 -16.19 -2.69 35.24
C LEU A 385 -17.26 -2.94 36.31
N ALA A 386 -18.07 -1.92 36.63
CA ALA A 386 -19.16 -2.03 37.58
C ALA A 386 -20.23 -3.02 37.12
N TYR A 387 -20.57 -3.02 35.82
CA TYR A 387 -21.49 -4.00 35.25
C TYR A 387 -20.94 -5.42 35.36
N GLY A 388 -19.64 -5.62 35.09
CA GLY A 388 -18.96 -6.90 35.31
C GLY A 388 -19.00 -7.35 36.78
N LEU A 389 -18.83 -6.44 37.74
CA LEU A 389 -18.95 -6.75 39.18
C LEU A 389 -20.37 -7.18 39.56
N VAL A 390 -21.38 -6.46 39.09
CA VAL A 390 -22.80 -6.78 39.36
C VAL A 390 -23.15 -8.15 38.83
N LEU A 391 -22.79 -8.46 37.58
CA LEU A 391 -23.04 -9.77 36.98
C LEU A 391 -22.27 -10.88 37.71
N ALA A 392 -20.99 -10.67 38.03
CA ALA A 392 -20.17 -11.63 38.75
C ALA A 392 -20.73 -11.93 40.16
N TYR A 393 -21.20 -10.90 40.87
CA TYR A 393 -21.84 -11.03 42.17
C TYR A 393 -23.14 -11.84 42.08
N ARG A 394 -24.02 -11.51 41.12
CA ARG A 394 -25.28 -12.26 40.92
C ARG A 394 -25.04 -13.72 40.56
N ALA A 395 -24.01 -14.00 39.76
CA ALA A 395 -23.63 -15.35 39.38
C ALA A 395 -22.85 -16.11 40.48
N SER A 396 -22.55 -15.48 41.63
CA SER A 396 -21.64 -16.03 42.66
C SER A 396 -20.32 -16.52 42.06
N ALA A 397 -19.78 -15.75 41.11
CA ALA A 397 -18.67 -16.13 40.24
C ALA A 397 -17.48 -15.18 40.33
N LEU A 398 -17.37 -14.37 41.39
CA LEU A 398 -16.28 -13.40 41.59
C LEU A 398 -14.88 -14.05 41.61
N ASP A 399 -14.78 -15.34 41.91
CA ASP A 399 -13.55 -16.14 41.84
C ASP A 399 -13.17 -16.57 40.40
N ARG A 400 -14.12 -16.53 39.46
CA ARG A 400 -13.95 -16.88 38.04
C ARG A 400 -13.81 -15.68 37.12
N ILE A 401 -14.05 -14.48 37.64
CA ILE A 401 -13.93 -13.22 36.91
C ILE A 401 -12.68 -12.47 37.37
N GLN A 402 -11.85 -12.12 36.40
CA GLN A 402 -10.64 -11.33 36.59
C GLN A 402 -10.88 -9.94 35.99
N PHE A 403 -10.57 -8.89 36.74
CA PHE A 403 -10.59 -7.53 36.21
C PHE A 403 -9.20 -7.14 35.75
N GLU A 404 -9.11 -6.56 34.55
CA GLU A 404 -7.82 -6.24 33.94
C GLU A 404 -7.73 -4.77 33.57
N MET A 405 -6.59 -4.15 33.90
CA MET A 405 -6.33 -2.73 33.67
C MET A 405 -4.89 -2.52 33.21
N LEU A 406 -4.60 -1.41 32.55
CA LEU A 406 -3.23 -1.03 32.21
C LEU A 406 -2.49 -0.55 33.45
N GLU A 407 -1.25 -0.99 33.60
CA GLU A 407 -0.34 -0.48 34.62
C GLU A 407 -0.03 1.01 34.39
N GLY A 408 0.02 1.79 35.47
CA GLY A 408 0.47 3.18 35.43
C GLY A 408 -0.52 4.22 34.87
N MET A 409 -1.67 3.80 34.32
CA MET A 409 -2.68 4.72 33.76
C MET A 409 -3.60 5.31 34.82
N ALA A 410 -4.36 4.47 35.53
CA ALA A 410 -5.41 4.91 36.46
C ALA A 410 -5.30 4.22 37.83
N ASN A 411 -4.13 4.35 38.47
CA ASN A 411 -3.79 3.62 39.70
C ASN A 411 -4.79 3.84 40.85
N HIS A 412 -5.34 5.04 40.98
CA HIS A 412 -6.36 5.39 41.97
C HIS A 412 -7.71 4.66 41.73
N GLN A 413 -8.15 4.55 40.48
CA GLN A 413 -9.33 3.74 40.12
C GLN A 413 -9.09 2.26 40.36
N ARG A 414 -7.90 1.77 40.02
CA ARG A 414 -7.48 0.40 40.34
C ARG A 414 -7.55 0.14 41.85
N ARG A 415 -7.01 1.03 42.69
CA ARG A 415 -7.07 0.86 44.15
C ARG A 415 -8.51 0.78 44.66
N ALA A 416 -9.41 1.63 44.14
CA ALA A 416 -10.83 1.56 44.48
C ALA A 416 -11.49 0.23 44.05
N LEU A 417 -11.17 -0.27 42.85
CA LEU A 417 -11.65 -1.56 42.37
C LEU A 417 -11.08 -2.72 43.21
N PHE A 418 -9.81 -2.64 43.60
CA PHE A 418 -9.10 -3.67 44.37
C PHE A 418 -9.68 -3.87 45.77
N GLU A 419 -10.29 -2.83 46.36
CA GLU A 419 -11.06 -2.94 47.61
C GLU A 419 -12.30 -3.83 47.45
N LEU A 420 -12.86 -3.94 46.23
CA LEU A 420 -14.04 -4.74 45.93
C LEU A 420 -13.70 -6.11 45.36
N SER A 421 -12.69 -6.24 44.51
CA SER A 421 -12.24 -7.53 43.98
C SER A 421 -10.73 -7.59 43.99
N GLN A 422 -10.17 -8.58 44.67
CA GLN A 422 -8.72 -8.79 44.72
C GLN A 422 -8.18 -9.53 43.49
N ASN A 423 -9.04 -10.01 42.59
CA ASN A 423 -8.63 -10.65 41.33
C ASN A 423 -8.41 -9.61 40.22
N VAL A 424 -7.44 -8.72 40.44
CA VAL A 424 -7.02 -7.68 39.48
C VAL A 424 -5.68 -8.07 38.85
N LEU A 425 -5.62 -8.05 37.53
CA LEU A 425 -4.41 -8.27 36.74
C LEU A 425 -4.02 -6.98 35.99
N LEU A 426 -2.79 -6.51 36.19
CA LEU A 426 -2.29 -5.32 35.50
C LEU A 426 -1.46 -5.70 34.29
N TYR A 427 -1.81 -5.15 33.13
CA TYR A 427 -1.03 -5.28 31.91
C TYR A 427 0.15 -4.30 31.95
N ALA A 428 1.36 -4.86 32.01
CA ALA A 428 2.62 -4.15 32.16
C ALA A 428 3.48 -4.30 30.89
N PRO A 429 3.45 -3.32 29.98
CA PRO A 429 4.39 -3.28 28.87
C PRO A 429 5.80 -3.02 29.42
N ALA A 430 6.77 -3.82 28.99
CA ALA A 430 8.18 -3.68 29.39
C ALA A 430 9.06 -3.59 28.15
N CYS A 431 9.96 -2.62 28.10
CA CYS A 431 10.91 -2.42 27.00
C CYS A 431 12.31 -2.15 27.55
N ARG A 432 13.35 -2.62 26.85
CA ARG A 432 14.75 -2.27 27.20
C ARG A 432 15.02 -0.83 26.84
N GLN A 433 15.90 -0.18 27.58
CA GLN A 433 16.24 1.24 27.37
C GLN A 433 16.83 1.53 25.98
N GLU A 434 17.55 0.57 25.42
CA GLU A 434 18.14 0.64 24.08
C GLU A 434 17.06 0.57 22.98
N GLU A 435 15.97 -0.15 23.25
CA GLU A 435 14.85 -0.39 22.33
C GLU A 435 13.68 0.58 22.55
N PHE A 436 13.86 1.64 23.36
CA PHE A 436 12.78 2.57 23.69
C PHE A 436 12.08 3.18 22.46
N ILE A 437 12.83 3.42 21.38
CA ILE A 437 12.29 3.94 20.12
C ILE A 437 11.25 2.97 19.53
N ASN A 438 11.43 1.66 19.71
CA ASN A 438 10.50 0.64 19.23
C ASN A 438 9.19 0.61 20.03
N ALA A 439 9.20 1.11 21.27
CA ALA A 439 8.00 1.25 22.09
C ALA A 439 7.10 2.43 21.66
N ILE A 440 7.58 3.31 20.77
CA ILE A 440 6.84 4.50 20.34
C ILE A 440 5.57 4.13 19.59
N GLY A 441 5.62 3.18 18.64
CA GLY A 441 4.42 2.72 17.93
C GLY A 441 3.35 2.14 18.86
N TYR A 442 3.76 1.50 19.97
CA TYR A 442 2.84 1.10 21.04
C TYR A 442 2.26 2.31 21.78
N LEU A 443 3.09 3.28 22.16
CA LEU A 443 2.64 4.51 22.85
C LEU A 443 1.68 5.34 21.99
N VAL A 444 1.95 5.51 20.69
CA VAL A 444 1.09 6.23 19.74
C VAL A 444 -0.29 5.56 19.65
N ARG A 445 -0.33 4.24 19.43
CA ARG A 445 -1.58 3.48 19.41
C ARG A 445 -2.34 3.62 20.73
N ARG A 446 -1.65 3.53 21.88
CA ARG A 446 -2.28 3.69 23.20
C ARG A 446 -2.81 5.10 23.46
N LEU A 447 -2.13 6.13 22.97
CA LEU A 447 -2.65 7.50 23.01
C LEU A 447 -3.88 7.62 22.11
N ASP A 448 -3.84 7.11 20.89
CA ASP A 448 -4.97 7.17 19.96
C ASP A 448 -6.19 6.43 20.46
N GLU A 449 -6.01 5.18 20.89
CA GLU A 449 -7.02 4.35 21.53
C GLU A 449 -7.77 5.17 22.57
N ASN A 450 -7.06 5.87 23.47
CA ASN A 450 -7.62 6.40 24.71
C ASN A 450 -8.01 7.88 24.69
N THR A 451 -7.74 8.61 23.60
CA THR A 451 -7.98 10.07 23.52
C THR A 451 -9.15 10.50 22.64
N GLY A 452 -9.82 9.58 21.96
CA GLY A 452 -11.06 9.87 21.20
C GLY A 452 -12.11 10.57 22.08
N LEU A 453 -12.91 11.47 21.49
CA LEU A 453 -13.92 12.27 22.21
C LEU A 453 -14.87 11.41 23.05
N ASP A 454 -15.30 10.29 22.48
CA ASP A 454 -16.22 9.35 23.10
C ASP A 454 -15.51 8.34 24.02
N ASN A 455 -14.19 8.42 24.23
CA ASN A 455 -13.48 7.47 25.09
C ASN A 455 -13.45 7.84 26.56
N PHE A 456 -13.62 6.84 27.42
CA PHE A 456 -13.68 7.01 28.86
C PHE A 456 -12.35 7.53 29.43
N LEU A 457 -11.22 6.99 28.95
CA LEU A 457 -9.89 7.38 29.45
C LEU A 457 -9.53 8.84 29.16
N ARG A 458 -10.10 9.44 28.10
CA ARG A 458 -9.98 10.88 27.85
C ARG A 458 -10.46 11.71 29.04
N HIS A 459 -11.54 11.27 29.68
CA HIS A 459 -12.18 11.98 30.78
C HIS A 459 -11.73 11.48 32.15
N ALA A 460 -11.20 10.25 32.23
CA ALA A 460 -10.90 9.55 33.48
C ALA A 460 -9.98 10.33 34.45
N PHE A 461 -9.16 11.24 33.93
CA PHE A 461 -8.22 12.04 34.72
C PHE A 461 -8.83 13.29 35.37
N SER A 462 -10.01 13.73 34.93
CA SER A 462 -10.72 14.88 35.51
C SER A 462 -12.19 14.59 35.82
N LEU A 463 -12.62 13.35 35.60
CA LEU A 463 -14.00 12.90 35.74
C LEU A 463 -14.53 13.11 37.16
N ARG A 464 -15.56 13.94 37.30
CA ARG A 464 -16.29 14.12 38.56
C ARG A 464 -17.71 13.59 38.42
N VAL A 465 -18.20 12.93 39.45
CA VAL A 465 -19.61 12.53 39.51
C VAL A 465 -20.50 13.77 39.32
N ASP A 466 -21.56 13.63 38.53
CA ASP A 466 -22.50 14.67 38.11
C ASP A 466 -21.98 15.75 37.15
N SER A 467 -20.71 15.72 36.76
CA SER A 467 -20.21 16.59 35.68
C SER A 467 -20.85 16.25 34.34
N ASP A 468 -20.81 17.20 33.39
CA ASP A 468 -21.32 16.99 32.03
C ASP A 468 -20.67 15.78 31.34
N ASP A 469 -19.37 15.57 31.56
CA ASP A 469 -18.63 14.41 31.06
C ASP A 469 -19.14 13.10 31.67
N TRP A 470 -19.40 13.07 32.99
CA TRP A 470 -19.99 11.91 33.66
C TRP A 470 -21.37 11.60 33.10
N GLN A 471 -22.25 12.59 33.02
CA GLN A 471 -23.62 12.40 32.50
C GLN A 471 -23.62 11.97 31.03
N ARG A 472 -22.65 12.43 30.22
CA ARG A 472 -22.47 11.96 28.84
C ARG A 472 -22.04 10.50 28.79
N LEU A 473 -21.03 10.09 29.58
CA LEU A 473 -20.56 8.71 29.63
C LEU A 473 -21.63 7.76 30.18
N GLU A 474 -22.37 8.20 31.19
CA GLU A 474 -23.50 7.48 31.78
C GLU A 474 -24.62 7.26 30.74
N ARG A 475 -25.01 8.31 30.00
CA ARG A 475 -25.97 8.19 28.89
C ARG A 475 -25.46 7.30 27.76
N ALA A 476 -24.17 7.36 27.43
CA ALA A 476 -23.58 6.49 26.42
C ALA A 476 -23.65 5.01 26.85
N PHE A 477 -23.34 4.73 28.13
CA PHE A 477 -23.51 3.39 28.70
C PHE A 477 -24.96 2.92 28.64
N GLN A 478 -25.93 3.75 29.01
CA GLN A 478 -27.35 3.43 28.88
C GLN A 478 -27.74 3.11 27.42
N ARG A 479 -27.39 4.00 26.49
CA ARG A 479 -27.68 3.82 25.05
C ARG A 479 -27.05 2.58 24.44
N SER A 480 -25.94 2.08 25.01
CA SER A 480 -25.33 0.84 24.54
C SER A 480 -26.21 -0.38 24.82
N PHE A 481 -27.08 -0.34 25.85
CA PHE A 481 -28.09 -1.39 26.08
C PHE A 481 -29.22 -1.34 25.06
N ASP A 482 -29.63 -0.13 24.62
CA ASP A 482 -30.65 0.03 23.57
C ASP A 482 -30.19 -0.59 22.23
N ARG A 483 -28.86 -0.63 22.01
CA ARG A 483 -28.24 -1.21 20.81
C ARG A 483 -27.99 -2.72 20.89
N LEU A 484 -28.08 -3.35 22.06
CA LEU A 484 -27.76 -4.78 22.23
C LEU A 484 -28.53 -5.70 21.28
N ALA A 485 -29.81 -5.39 21.05
CA ALA A 485 -30.69 -6.20 20.21
C ALA A 485 -30.50 -5.95 18.71
N THR A 486 -29.96 -4.79 18.32
CA THR A 486 -29.88 -4.34 16.91
C THR A 486 -28.46 -4.32 16.35
N VAL A 487 -27.43 -4.34 17.21
CA VAL A 487 -26.04 -4.31 16.77
C VAL A 487 -25.68 -5.58 15.99
N ALA A 488 -25.05 -5.41 14.83
CA ALA A 488 -24.69 -6.50 13.93
C ALA A 488 -23.84 -7.57 14.63
N GLN A 489 -24.00 -8.84 14.21
CA GLN A 489 -23.30 -10.00 14.77
C GLN A 489 -22.44 -10.74 13.74
N GLU A 490 -22.76 -10.53 12.46
CA GLU A 490 -22.05 -11.12 11.34
C GLU A 490 -20.83 -10.25 10.98
N PRO A 491 -19.75 -10.86 10.44
CA PRO A 491 -18.60 -10.10 9.98
C PRO A 491 -19.00 -9.07 8.92
N ASN A 492 -18.38 -7.90 8.96
CA ASN A 492 -18.54 -6.91 7.89
C ASN A 492 -17.87 -7.37 6.59
N ARG A 493 -16.78 -8.15 6.70
CA ARG A 493 -16.06 -8.72 5.57
C ARG A 493 -16.65 -10.09 5.23
N THR A 494 -17.26 -10.20 4.05
CA THR A 494 -18.06 -11.37 3.65
C THR A 494 -17.67 -11.92 2.27
N GLN A 495 -16.55 -11.47 1.70
CA GLN A 495 -16.10 -11.92 0.38
C GLN A 495 -15.91 -13.44 0.36
N ASP A 496 -16.45 -14.09 -0.67
CA ASP A 496 -16.26 -15.51 -0.92
C ASP A 496 -16.03 -15.71 -2.43
N ARG A 497 -14.78 -16.01 -2.79
CA ARG A 497 -14.39 -16.26 -4.19
C ARG A 497 -14.89 -17.60 -4.73
N GLN A 498 -15.43 -18.49 -3.89
CA GLN A 498 -16.03 -19.76 -4.34
C GLN A 498 -17.43 -19.56 -4.93
N CYS A 499 -18.15 -18.55 -4.44
CA CYS A 499 -19.53 -18.26 -4.80
C CYS A 499 -19.65 -16.91 -5.54
N GLU A 500 -18.57 -16.46 -6.18
CA GLU A 500 -18.55 -15.16 -6.87
C GLU A 500 -19.53 -15.16 -8.05
N ILE A 501 -20.70 -14.55 -7.84
CA ILE A 501 -21.74 -14.43 -8.87
C ILE A 501 -21.45 -13.17 -9.70
N VAL A 502 -21.61 -13.28 -11.03
CA VAL A 502 -21.74 -12.10 -11.90
C VAL A 502 -22.93 -11.30 -11.41
N ALA A 503 -22.69 -10.21 -10.69
CA ALA A 503 -23.74 -9.21 -10.53
C ALA A 503 -24.09 -8.77 -11.97
N SER A 504 -25.38 -8.83 -12.33
CA SER A 504 -25.81 -8.19 -13.59
C SER A 504 -25.22 -6.79 -13.59
N PRO A 505 -24.47 -6.39 -14.63
CA PRO A 505 -23.95 -5.04 -14.68
C PRO A 505 -25.16 -4.13 -14.54
N GLU A 506 -25.27 -3.42 -13.41
CA GLU A 506 -26.16 -2.26 -13.45
C GLU A 506 -25.62 -1.43 -14.60
N PRO A 507 -26.47 -1.12 -15.61
CA PRO A 507 -26.02 -0.31 -16.73
C PRO A 507 -25.35 0.91 -16.10
N SER A 508 -24.09 1.14 -16.47
CA SER A 508 -23.35 2.32 -16.07
C SER A 508 -24.21 3.51 -16.50
N ILE A 509 -25.02 4.01 -15.59
CA ILE A 509 -25.65 5.30 -15.74
C ILE A 509 -24.45 6.24 -15.76
N SER A 510 -24.23 6.91 -16.89
CA SER A 510 -23.19 7.92 -17.07
C SER A 510 -23.06 8.76 -15.79
N GLY A 511 -21.92 8.65 -15.09
CA GLY A 511 -21.65 9.45 -13.88
C GLY A 511 -21.38 8.72 -12.56
N LEU A 512 -21.19 7.39 -12.51
CA LEU A 512 -20.62 6.76 -11.32
C LEU A 512 -19.08 6.87 -11.33
N PRO A 513 -18.43 7.30 -10.23
CA PRO A 513 -16.97 7.39 -10.14
C PRO A 513 -16.30 6.02 -10.32
N PHE A 514 -15.10 5.98 -10.90
CA PHE A 514 -14.31 4.75 -11.05
C PHE A 514 -13.89 4.22 -9.67
N VAL A 515 -14.06 2.91 -9.45
CA VAL A 515 -13.65 2.22 -8.22
C VAL A 515 -12.78 1.03 -8.62
N ASN A 516 -11.60 0.92 -8.01
CA ASN A 516 -10.71 -0.21 -8.23
C ASN A 516 -11.35 -1.52 -7.75
N GLU A 517 -11.09 -2.59 -8.47
CA GLU A 517 -11.44 -3.94 -8.06
C GLU A 517 -10.73 -4.32 -6.74
N PRO A 518 -11.46 -4.74 -5.70
CA PRO A 518 -10.82 -5.21 -4.48
C PRO A 518 -10.14 -6.57 -4.71
N ASP A 519 -8.91 -6.67 -4.21
CA ASP A 519 -8.17 -7.93 -4.12
C ASP A 519 -8.89 -8.94 -3.22
N THR A 520 -8.44 -10.19 -3.27
CA THR A 520 -8.96 -11.25 -2.41
C THR A 520 -8.56 -11.01 -0.96
N ASP A 521 -9.54 -10.95 -0.06
CA ASP A 521 -9.30 -10.87 1.37
C ASP A 521 -8.95 -12.26 1.92
N TRP A 522 -7.65 -12.52 2.03
CA TRP A 522 -7.11 -13.76 2.56
C TRP A 522 -7.36 -13.96 4.06
N SER A 523 -7.85 -12.96 4.80
CA SER A 523 -8.24 -13.13 6.21
C SER A 523 -9.47 -14.02 6.39
N LEU A 524 -10.25 -14.21 5.33
CA LEU A 524 -11.43 -15.05 5.32
C LEU A 524 -11.05 -16.48 4.92
N SER A 525 -11.32 -17.45 5.79
CA SER A 525 -10.86 -18.83 5.60
C SER A 525 -11.38 -19.48 4.32
N GLN A 526 -12.60 -19.17 3.87
CA GLN A 526 -13.14 -19.67 2.60
C GLN A 526 -12.27 -19.31 1.38
N ASN A 527 -11.61 -18.15 1.41
CA ASN A 527 -10.71 -17.73 0.33
C ASN A 527 -9.38 -18.51 0.38
N SER A 528 -8.86 -18.81 1.57
CA SER A 528 -7.68 -19.69 1.72
C SER A 528 -7.97 -21.12 1.25
N ASP A 529 -9.19 -21.62 1.50
CA ASP A 529 -9.63 -22.94 1.05
C ASP A 529 -9.81 -22.96 -0.48
N TRP A 530 -10.32 -21.87 -1.04
CA TRP A 530 -10.40 -21.66 -2.49
C TRP A 530 -9.01 -21.67 -3.15
N ALA A 531 -8.01 -21.00 -2.56
CA ALA A 531 -6.64 -21.05 -3.05
C ALA A 531 -6.05 -22.47 -3.04
N ALA A 532 -6.31 -23.25 -1.99
CA ALA A 532 -5.91 -24.65 -1.95
C ALA A 532 -6.60 -25.48 -3.05
N ALA A 533 -7.88 -25.20 -3.32
CA ALA A 533 -8.63 -25.84 -4.41
C ALA A 533 -8.09 -25.48 -5.80
N ILE A 534 -7.64 -24.23 -6.03
CA ILE A 534 -6.97 -23.84 -7.29
C ILE A 534 -5.72 -24.70 -7.51
N ILE A 535 -4.87 -24.84 -6.50
CA ILE A 535 -3.64 -25.63 -6.57
C ILE A 535 -3.97 -27.09 -6.92
N GLN A 536 -4.95 -27.68 -6.24
CA GLN A 536 -5.38 -29.06 -6.53
C GLN A 536 -5.92 -29.20 -7.95
N HIS A 537 -6.81 -28.29 -8.37
CA HIS A 537 -7.42 -28.30 -9.69
C HIS A 537 -6.39 -28.24 -10.83
N TRP A 538 -5.41 -27.36 -10.71
CA TRP A 538 -4.40 -27.15 -11.75
C TRP A 538 -3.30 -28.21 -11.76
N HIS A 539 -3.09 -28.89 -10.63
CA HIS A 539 -2.10 -29.97 -10.56
C HIS A 539 -2.43 -31.09 -11.57
N ASP A 540 -3.72 -31.39 -11.73
CA ASP A 540 -4.24 -32.47 -12.60
C ASP A 540 -4.36 -32.07 -14.09
N ARG A 541 -4.09 -30.80 -14.43
CA ARG A 541 -4.19 -30.24 -15.79
C ARG A 541 -2.86 -30.13 -16.53
N CYS A 542 -1.84 -30.79 -16.02
CA CYS A 542 -0.52 -30.84 -16.63
C CYS A 542 -0.30 -32.16 -17.39
N GLU A 543 0.84 -32.28 -18.07
CA GLU A 543 1.29 -33.47 -18.79
C GLU A 543 0.30 -33.93 -19.88
N GLN A 544 -0.36 -35.06 -19.67
CA GLN A 544 -1.31 -35.66 -20.60
C GLN A 544 -2.60 -34.84 -20.71
N SER A 545 -2.93 -34.10 -19.65
CA SER A 545 -4.07 -33.19 -19.57
C SER A 545 -3.70 -31.73 -19.90
N ALA A 546 -2.45 -31.48 -20.33
CA ALA A 546 -1.98 -30.15 -20.70
C ALA A 546 -2.87 -29.51 -21.79
N ALA A 547 -3.12 -28.22 -21.67
CA ALA A 547 -4.01 -27.49 -22.57
C ALA A 547 -3.43 -27.40 -23.98
N GLU A 548 -4.28 -27.58 -25.00
CA GLU A 548 -3.92 -27.35 -26.41
C GLU A 548 -4.35 -25.93 -26.80
N VAL A 549 -3.39 -25.10 -27.22
CA VAL A 549 -3.60 -23.69 -27.53
C VAL A 549 -3.46 -23.47 -29.04
N PRO A 550 -4.56 -23.18 -29.75
CA PRO A 550 -4.54 -22.95 -31.18
C PRO A 550 -3.99 -21.56 -31.53
N LEU A 551 -3.60 -21.40 -32.78
CA LEU A 551 -3.42 -20.09 -33.40
C LEU A 551 -4.80 -19.51 -33.73
N VAL A 552 -5.10 -18.25 -33.39
CA VAL A 552 -6.40 -17.63 -33.72
C VAL A 552 -6.19 -16.43 -34.63
N ILE A 553 -6.27 -16.67 -35.94
CA ILE A 553 -6.02 -15.66 -36.97
C ILE A 553 -7.15 -15.68 -38.00
N VAL A 554 -7.47 -14.52 -38.56
CA VAL A 554 -8.50 -14.35 -39.60
C VAL A 554 -9.85 -14.97 -39.17
N GLY A 555 -10.18 -14.82 -37.88
CA GLY A 555 -11.42 -15.35 -37.28
C GLY A 555 -11.45 -16.88 -37.07
N GLN A 556 -10.37 -17.61 -37.36
CA GLN A 556 -10.32 -19.07 -37.31
C GLN A 556 -9.34 -19.59 -36.25
N GLU A 557 -9.69 -20.69 -35.60
CA GLU A 557 -8.77 -21.45 -34.75
C GLU A 557 -8.04 -22.50 -35.59
N ILE A 558 -6.71 -22.46 -35.59
CA ILE A 558 -5.84 -23.32 -36.41
C ILE A 558 -4.95 -24.15 -35.49
N ALA A 559 -5.18 -25.46 -35.51
CA ALA A 559 -4.37 -26.45 -34.78
C ALA A 559 -3.57 -27.37 -35.73
N ASP A 560 -4.20 -27.80 -36.83
CA ASP A 560 -3.66 -28.85 -37.70
C ASP A 560 -2.53 -28.40 -38.65
N GLY A 561 -1.58 -29.29 -38.91
CA GLY A 561 -0.55 -29.11 -39.95
C GLY A 561 0.52 -28.05 -39.65
N ARG A 562 0.62 -27.60 -38.40
CA ARG A 562 1.57 -26.58 -37.93
C ARG A 562 2.54 -27.14 -36.90
N GLN A 563 3.63 -26.41 -36.66
CA GLN A 563 4.62 -26.78 -35.65
C GLN A 563 4.06 -26.55 -34.24
N LEU A 564 4.03 -27.63 -33.45
CA LEU A 564 3.65 -27.61 -32.05
C LEU A 564 4.86 -27.28 -31.16
N GLN A 565 4.66 -26.44 -30.17
CA GLN A 565 5.62 -26.12 -29.12
C GLN A 565 5.03 -26.45 -27.75
N THR A 566 5.89 -26.62 -26.75
CA THR A 566 5.49 -26.92 -25.37
C THR A 566 5.81 -25.74 -24.45
N SER A 567 4.88 -25.40 -23.58
CA SER A 567 5.08 -24.52 -22.43
C SER A 567 5.21 -25.38 -21.17
N THR A 568 6.20 -25.08 -20.32
CA THR A 568 6.58 -25.92 -19.18
C THR A 568 6.57 -25.16 -17.87
N ASP A 569 6.28 -25.87 -16.78
CA ASP A 569 6.20 -25.32 -15.43
C ASP A 569 7.60 -24.99 -14.84
N PRO A 570 7.91 -23.72 -14.52
CA PRO A 570 9.19 -23.36 -13.89
C PRO A 570 9.38 -23.93 -12.48
N SER A 571 8.30 -24.23 -11.76
CA SER A 571 8.35 -24.84 -10.42
C SER A 571 8.57 -26.36 -10.47
N ARG A 572 8.19 -27.00 -11.58
CA ARG A 572 8.33 -28.44 -11.82
C ARG A 572 8.99 -28.66 -13.19
N PRO A 573 10.32 -28.46 -13.30
CA PRO A 573 11.03 -28.52 -14.57
C PRO A 573 10.77 -29.83 -15.33
N GLY A 574 10.43 -29.71 -16.61
CA GLY A 574 10.06 -30.84 -17.46
C GLY A 574 8.55 -31.12 -17.53
N THR A 575 7.75 -30.58 -16.60
CA THR A 575 6.30 -30.74 -16.65
C THR A 575 5.66 -29.84 -17.69
N ILE A 576 4.92 -30.44 -18.62
CA ILE A 576 4.23 -29.72 -19.70
C ILE A 576 2.91 -29.15 -19.15
N VAL A 577 2.68 -27.87 -19.36
CA VAL A 577 1.45 -27.16 -18.92
C VAL A 577 0.52 -26.90 -20.09
N ALA A 578 1.10 -26.57 -21.25
CA ALA A 578 0.35 -26.37 -22.48
C ALA A 578 1.18 -26.78 -23.70
N ARG A 579 0.49 -27.10 -24.79
CA ARG A 579 1.05 -27.25 -26.13
C ARG A 579 0.40 -26.21 -27.02
N PHE A 580 1.20 -25.48 -27.79
CA PHE A 580 0.69 -24.36 -28.57
C PHE A 580 1.25 -24.35 -29.99
N VAL A 581 0.41 -23.89 -30.91
CA VAL A 581 0.80 -23.72 -32.31
C VAL A 581 1.46 -22.36 -32.51
N GLN A 582 2.62 -22.34 -33.18
CA GLN A 582 3.27 -21.08 -33.55
C GLN A 582 2.84 -20.58 -34.93
N ALA A 583 2.61 -19.27 -35.02
CA ALA A 583 2.45 -18.57 -36.28
C ALA A 583 3.77 -18.59 -37.08
N ALA A 584 3.63 -18.64 -38.40
CA ALA A 584 4.73 -18.48 -39.33
C ALA A 584 4.78 -17.04 -39.86
N VAL A 585 5.94 -16.63 -40.36
CA VAL A 585 6.15 -15.34 -41.05
C VAL A 585 5.11 -15.10 -42.16
N GLY A 586 4.75 -16.15 -42.91
CA GLY A 586 3.75 -16.07 -43.98
C GLY A 586 2.32 -15.74 -43.51
N ASP A 587 2.03 -15.82 -42.21
CA ASP A 587 0.71 -15.46 -41.67
C ASP A 587 0.57 -13.94 -41.44
N VAL A 588 1.68 -13.19 -41.35
CA VAL A 588 1.70 -11.75 -41.03
C VAL A 588 0.91 -10.88 -42.03
N PRO A 589 1.04 -11.04 -43.36
CA PRO A 589 0.25 -10.24 -44.29
C PRO A 589 -1.27 -10.48 -44.13
N ARG A 590 -1.67 -11.74 -43.93
CA ARG A 590 -3.08 -12.16 -43.85
C ARG A 590 -3.78 -11.63 -42.60
N ILE A 591 -3.11 -11.72 -41.45
CA ILE A 591 -3.66 -11.26 -40.17
C ILE A 591 -3.81 -9.73 -40.14
N VAL A 592 -2.85 -9.01 -40.72
CA VAL A 592 -2.91 -7.55 -40.85
C VAL A 592 -4.00 -7.12 -41.83
N GLU A 593 -4.12 -7.79 -42.98
CA GLU A 593 -5.22 -7.53 -43.93
C GLU A 593 -6.59 -7.75 -43.29
N CYS A 594 -6.77 -8.84 -42.53
CA CYS A 594 -8.01 -9.08 -41.78
C CYS A 594 -8.31 -7.95 -40.78
N ALA A 595 -7.31 -7.52 -40.00
CA ALA A 595 -7.48 -6.45 -39.02
C ALA A 595 -7.85 -5.10 -39.66
N ARG A 596 -7.27 -4.79 -40.84
CA ARG A 596 -7.56 -3.58 -41.60
C ARG A 596 -8.96 -3.60 -42.21
N ASN A 597 -9.38 -4.74 -42.74
CA ASN A 597 -10.69 -4.93 -43.36
C ASN A 597 -11.82 -4.86 -42.33
N ASP A 598 -11.56 -5.28 -41.09
CA ASP A 598 -12.51 -5.22 -39.97
C ASP A 598 -13.91 -5.75 -40.36
N ALA A 599 -13.95 -7.00 -40.86
CA ALA A 599 -15.17 -7.58 -41.44
C ALA A 599 -16.36 -7.64 -40.47
N ASP A 600 -16.10 -7.67 -39.16
CA ASP A 600 -17.12 -7.66 -38.11
C ASP A 600 -17.48 -6.23 -37.61
N GLY A 601 -16.86 -5.20 -38.19
CA GLY A 601 -17.19 -3.79 -37.98
C GLY A 601 -16.88 -3.25 -36.58
N TRP A 602 -15.87 -3.77 -35.88
CA TRP A 602 -15.53 -3.30 -34.53
C TRP A 602 -15.25 -1.80 -34.47
N ARG A 603 -14.51 -1.27 -35.45
CA ARG A 603 -14.13 0.15 -35.54
C ARG A 603 -15.32 1.07 -35.81
N SER A 604 -16.42 0.50 -36.31
CA SER A 604 -17.67 1.22 -36.57
C SER A 604 -18.65 1.24 -35.39
N ARG A 605 -18.43 0.40 -34.37
CA ARG A 605 -19.21 0.44 -33.13
C ARG A 605 -19.01 1.79 -32.43
N SER A 606 -20.05 2.31 -31.81
CA SER A 606 -19.98 3.51 -30.97
C SER A 606 -19.07 3.31 -29.76
N ALA A 607 -18.57 4.39 -29.16
CA ALA A 607 -17.79 4.32 -27.94
C ALA A 607 -18.57 3.63 -26.79
N ASN A 608 -19.87 3.90 -26.69
CA ASN A 608 -20.74 3.27 -25.69
C ASN A 608 -20.85 1.75 -25.87
N GLU A 609 -21.07 1.26 -27.10
CA GLU A 609 -21.13 -0.19 -27.36
C GLU A 609 -19.81 -0.90 -27.03
N ARG A 610 -18.67 -0.26 -27.32
CA ARG A 610 -17.36 -0.80 -26.92
C ARG A 610 -17.18 -0.79 -25.41
N CYS A 611 -17.63 0.26 -24.72
CA CYS A 611 -17.62 0.37 -23.27
C CYS A 611 -18.42 -0.77 -22.60
N GLU A 612 -19.64 -1.03 -23.08
CA GLU A 612 -20.48 -2.14 -22.59
C GLU A 612 -19.80 -3.51 -22.77
N VAL A 613 -19.15 -3.75 -23.91
CA VAL A 613 -18.42 -5.00 -24.16
C VAL A 613 -17.27 -5.16 -23.17
N LEU A 614 -16.44 -4.12 -22.98
CA LEU A 614 -15.27 -4.19 -22.09
C LEU A 614 -15.68 -4.31 -20.62
N ASN A 615 -16.79 -3.72 -20.20
CA ASN A 615 -17.34 -3.95 -18.87
C ASN A 615 -17.76 -5.41 -18.67
N ARG A 616 -18.36 -6.07 -19.68
CA ARG A 616 -18.63 -7.51 -19.62
C ARG A 616 -17.35 -8.35 -19.56
N VAL A 617 -16.29 -7.93 -20.24
CA VAL A 617 -14.97 -8.59 -20.13
C VAL A 617 -14.44 -8.50 -18.70
N ALA A 618 -14.56 -7.34 -18.05
CA ALA A 618 -14.18 -7.17 -16.65
C ALA A 618 -14.93 -8.13 -15.71
N GLU A 619 -16.22 -8.35 -15.95
CA GLU A 619 -17.02 -9.34 -15.19
C GLU A 619 -16.56 -10.79 -15.45
N GLU A 620 -16.27 -11.15 -16.70
CA GLU A 620 -15.76 -12.49 -17.04
C GLU A 620 -14.37 -12.74 -16.42
N LEU A 621 -13.51 -11.72 -16.39
CA LEU A 621 -12.20 -11.79 -15.71
C LEU A 621 -12.37 -12.03 -14.20
N ARG A 622 -13.37 -11.40 -13.56
CA ARG A 622 -13.69 -11.62 -12.14
C ARG A 622 -14.07 -13.08 -11.88
N VAL A 623 -15.01 -13.63 -12.64
CA VAL A 623 -15.42 -15.03 -12.48
C VAL A 623 -14.31 -16.02 -12.86
N SER A 624 -13.48 -15.65 -13.83
CA SER A 624 -12.33 -16.47 -14.25
C SER A 624 -11.10 -16.32 -13.35
N ARG A 625 -11.16 -15.52 -12.27
CA ARG A 625 -10.01 -15.19 -11.42
C ARG A 625 -9.22 -16.43 -10.98
N GLY A 626 -9.89 -17.45 -10.46
CA GLY A 626 -9.24 -18.68 -10.00
C GLY A 626 -8.57 -19.48 -11.12
N GLU A 627 -9.19 -19.52 -12.30
CA GLU A 627 -8.65 -20.16 -13.50
C GLU A 627 -7.39 -19.42 -13.99
N LEU A 628 -7.46 -18.10 -14.07
CA LEU A 628 -6.35 -17.26 -14.51
C LEU A 628 -5.17 -17.30 -13.52
N MET A 629 -5.44 -17.27 -12.21
CA MET A 629 -4.43 -17.43 -11.18
C MET A 629 -3.72 -18.78 -11.26
N GLY A 630 -4.48 -19.87 -11.44
CA GLY A 630 -3.90 -21.19 -11.58
C GLY A 630 -3.07 -21.37 -12.86
N ALA A 631 -3.49 -20.76 -13.98
CA ALA A 631 -2.70 -20.74 -15.22
C ALA A 631 -1.38 -19.98 -15.04
N MET A 632 -1.41 -18.81 -14.38
CA MET A 632 -0.19 -18.03 -14.07
C MET A 632 0.76 -18.77 -13.13
N LEU A 633 0.20 -19.52 -12.17
CA LEU A 633 0.98 -20.37 -11.28
C LEU A 633 1.65 -21.50 -12.05
N ALA A 634 0.89 -22.23 -12.87
CA ALA A 634 1.38 -23.41 -13.58
C ALA A 634 2.37 -23.04 -14.69
N GLU A 635 2.04 -22.06 -15.54
CA GLU A 635 2.85 -21.68 -16.70
C GLU A 635 3.97 -20.69 -16.34
N GLY A 636 3.67 -19.71 -15.49
CA GLY A 636 4.59 -18.61 -15.16
C GLY A 636 5.38 -18.79 -13.86
N GLY A 637 5.07 -19.80 -13.04
CA GLY A 637 5.67 -19.97 -11.71
C GLY A 637 5.36 -18.81 -10.75
N LYS A 638 4.24 -18.10 -10.96
CA LYS A 638 3.81 -16.97 -10.13
C LYS A 638 3.02 -17.47 -8.92
N THR A 639 3.25 -16.89 -7.75
CA THR A 639 2.47 -17.26 -6.56
C THR A 639 1.06 -16.70 -6.64
N LEU A 640 0.09 -17.34 -5.99
CA LEU A 640 -1.28 -16.83 -5.94
C LEU A 640 -1.37 -15.41 -5.35
N ALA A 641 -0.50 -15.08 -4.39
CA ALA A 641 -0.42 -13.75 -3.79
C ALA A 641 0.03 -12.65 -4.78
N GLU A 642 0.81 -13.01 -5.80
CA GLU A 642 1.24 -12.09 -6.86
C GLU A 642 0.29 -12.12 -8.07
N SER A 643 -0.40 -13.24 -8.30
CA SER A 643 -1.38 -13.40 -9.38
C SER A 643 -2.72 -12.75 -9.08
N ASP A 644 -3.16 -12.71 -7.82
CA ASP A 644 -4.46 -12.12 -7.45
C ASP A 644 -4.56 -10.62 -7.75
N PRO A 645 -3.58 -9.77 -7.36
CA PRO A 645 -3.58 -8.36 -7.74
C PRO A 645 -3.47 -8.14 -9.25
N GLU A 646 -2.83 -9.05 -9.98
CA GLU A 646 -2.75 -8.97 -11.44
C GLU A 646 -4.11 -9.17 -12.11
N VAL A 647 -4.97 -10.04 -11.57
CA VAL A 647 -6.36 -10.16 -12.05
C VAL A 647 -7.14 -8.87 -11.79
N SER A 648 -6.99 -8.29 -10.59
CA SER A 648 -7.64 -7.01 -10.25
C SER A 648 -7.18 -5.88 -11.17
N GLU A 649 -5.88 -5.79 -11.47
CA GLU A 649 -5.32 -4.82 -12.41
C GLU A 649 -5.89 -5.01 -13.84
N ALA A 650 -6.05 -6.25 -14.31
CA ALA A 650 -6.67 -6.55 -15.60
C ALA A 650 -8.15 -6.12 -15.68
N ILE A 651 -8.92 -6.34 -14.60
CA ILE A 651 -10.32 -5.91 -14.46
C ILE A 651 -10.40 -4.38 -14.49
N ASP A 652 -9.52 -3.72 -13.74
CA ASP A 652 -9.44 -2.27 -13.68
C ASP A 652 -9.13 -1.65 -15.03
N PHE A 653 -8.17 -2.20 -15.79
CA PHE A 653 -7.88 -1.70 -17.15
C PHE A 653 -9.09 -1.76 -18.08
N CYS A 654 -9.84 -2.86 -18.07
CA CYS A 654 -11.04 -3.00 -18.89
C CYS A 654 -12.08 -1.92 -18.57
N ARG A 655 -12.38 -1.69 -17.29
CA ARG A 655 -13.35 -0.69 -16.84
C ARG A 655 -12.86 0.74 -17.07
N PHE A 656 -11.62 1.00 -16.70
CA PHE A 656 -11.05 2.35 -16.74
C PHE A 656 -10.83 2.84 -18.17
N TYR A 657 -10.31 2.01 -19.06
CA TYR A 657 -10.11 2.41 -20.45
C TYR A 657 -11.39 2.52 -21.25
N ALA A 658 -12.40 1.71 -20.92
CA ALA A 658 -13.74 1.89 -21.46
C ALA A 658 -14.31 3.29 -21.16
N GLN A 659 -14.22 3.72 -19.90
CA GLN A 659 -14.69 5.04 -19.46
C GLN A 659 -13.87 6.20 -20.03
N THR A 660 -12.54 6.09 -20.03
CA THR A 660 -11.66 7.17 -20.52
C THR A 660 -11.75 7.34 -22.04
N ALA A 661 -11.85 6.25 -22.82
CA ALA A 661 -12.07 6.35 -24.26
C ALA A 661 -13.42 6.99 -24.60
N GLN A 662 -14.47 6.68 -23.82
CA GLN A 662 -15.78 7.34 -23.95
C GLN A 662 -15.68 8.83 -23.62
N TYR A 663 -15.00 9.21 -22.53
CA TYR A 663 -14.75 10.61 -22.18
C TYR A 663 -14.13 11.40 -23.35
N PHE A 664 -13.07 10.88 -23.98
CA PHE A 664 -12.44 11.56 -25.12
C PHE A 664 -13.29 11.58 -26.38
N HIS A 665 -14.16 10.59 -26.58
CA HIS A 665 -15.11 10.58 -27.69
C HIS A 665 -16.20 11.64 -27.51
N ASP A 666 -16.63 11.87 -26.27
CA ASP A 666 -17.71 12.77 -25.91
C ASP A 666 -17.21 14.23 -25.66
N LEU A 667 -15.90 14.49 -25.81
CA LEU A 667 -15.33 15.84 -25.64
C LEU A 667 -15.94 16.83 -26.65
N PRO A 668 -16.55 17.94 -26.18
CA PRO A 668 -17.13 18.94 -27.07
C PRO A 668 -16.09 19.58 -27.99
N GLY A 669 -16.44 19.79 -29.26
CA GLY A 669 -15.58 20.50 -30.20
C GLY A 669 -14.46 19.67 -30.81
N LEU A 670 -14.41 18.37 -30.55
CA LEU A 670 -13.51 17.42 -31.16
C LEU A 670 -14.27 16.27 -31.82
N THR A 671 -13.70 15.72 -32.88
CA THR A 671 -14.06 14.39 -33.39
C THR A 671 -12.94 13.43 -33.05
N ALA A 672 -13.26 12.33 -32.37
CA ALA A 672 -12.28 11.31 -31.97
C ALA A 672 -12.62 9.93 -32.54
N ARG A 673 -11.64 9.28 -33.18
CA ARG A 673 -11.75 7.93 -33.77
C ARG A 673 -10.51 7.10 -33.52
N GLY A 674 -10.62 5.77 -33.59
CA GLY A 674 -9.46 4.88 -33.48
C GLY A 674 -8.47 5.05 -34.64
N ARG A 675 -7.17 4.84 -34.38
CA ARG A 675 -6.10 4.93 -35.38
C ARG A 675 -6.20 3.89 -36.50
N GLY A 676 -6.60 2.66 -36.18
CA GLY A 676 -6.66 1.56 -37.15
C GLY A 676 -6.30 0.21 -36.52
N VAL A 677 -5.16 -0.35 -36.89
CA VAL A 677 -4.65 -1.64 -36.39
C VAL A 677 -3.58 -1.42 -35.33
N ALA A 678 -3.82 -1.95 -34.13
CA ALA A 678 -2.85 -1.97 -33.04
C ALA A 678 -2.22 -3.35 -32.88
N VAL A 679 -0.91 -3.39 -32.65
CA VAL A 679 -0.18 -4.61 -32.27
C VAL A 679 0.21 -4.52 -30.80
N VAL A 680 -0.16 -5.54 -30.02
CA VAL A 680 0.23 -5.66 -28.60
C VAL A 680 1.29 -6.75 -28.47
N VAL A 681 2.47 -6.37 -27.98
CA VAL A 681 3.59 -7.28 -27.68
C VAL A 681 3.83 -7.25 -26.17
N SER A 682 3.44 -8.30 -25.48
CA SER A 682 3.47 -8.36 -24.00
C SER A 682 4.66 -9.15 -23.45
N PRO A 683 5.03 -8.92 -22.17
CA PRO A 683 6.06 -9.67 -21.48
C PRO A 683 5.45 -10.91 -20.79
N TRP A 684 6.31 -11.70 -20.14
CA TRP A 684 5.93 -12.92 -19.42
C TRP A 684 5.71 -12.71 -17.92
N ASN A 685 6.21 -11.62 -17.33
CA ASN A 685 6.21 -11.42 -15.87
C ASN A 685 4.87 -10.89 -15.32
N PHE A 686 4.12 -10.19 -16.17
CA PHE A 686 2.70 -9.88 -15.97
C PHE A 686 1.95 -10.32 -17.23
N PRO A 687 1.74 -11.64 -17.38
CA PRO A 687 1.20 -12.23 -18.61
C PRO A 687 -0.31 -12.02 -18.77
N LEU A 688 -0.99 -11.46 -17.76
CA LEU A 688 -2.42 -11.16 -17.78
C LEU A 688 -2.68 -9.65 -17.82
N ALA A 689 -2.21 -8.88 -16.83
CA ALA A 689 -2.59 -7.47 -16.68
C ALA A 689 -2.05 -6.58 -17.79
N ILE A 690 -0.75 -6.69 -18.09
CA ILE A 690 -0.10 -5.86 -19.12
C ILE A 690 -0.70 -6.11 -20.52
N PRO A 691 -0.85 -7.37 -21.01
CA PRO A 691 -1.54 -7.59 -22.26
C PRO A 691 -3.01 -7.16 -22.21
N CYS A 692 -3.72 -7.39 -21.10
CA CYS A 692 -5.10 -6.91 -20.93
C CYS A 692 -5.18 -5.39 -21.10
N GLY A 693 -4.29 -4.64 -20.44
CA GLY A 693 -4.23 -3.18 -20.54
C GLY A 693 -3.99 -2.67 -21.96
N GLY A 694 -3.03 -3.26 -22.68
CA GLY A 694 -2.78 -2.91 -24.08
C GLY A 694 -3.97 -3.24 -25.00
N ILE A 695 -4.56 -4.42 -24.85
CA ILE A 695 -5.72 -4.87 -25.63
C ILE A 695 -6.93 -3.99 -25.34
N ALA A 696 -7.27 -3.79 -24.07
CA ALA A 696 -8.42 -3.00 -23.62
C ALA A 696 -8.31 -1.55 -24.07
N ALA A 697 -7.14 -0.90 -23.90
CA ALA A 697 -6.93 0.48 -24.33
C ALA A 697 -7.12 0.65 -25.86
N ALA A 698 -6.52 -0.24 -26.66
CA ALA A 698 -6.62 -0.18 -28.11
C ALA A 698 -8.05 -0.47 -28.60
N LEU A 699 -8.71 -1.49 -28.05
CA LEU A 699 -10.10 -1.80 -28.38
C LEU A 699 -11.05 -0.67 -27.97
N ALA A 700 -10.89 -0.09 -26.77
CA ALA A 700 -11.71 1.00 -26.27
C ALA A 700 -11.61 2.24 -27.17
N ALA A 701 -10.39 2.59 -27.59
CA ALA A 701 -10.11 3.66 -28.55
C ALA A 701 -10.70 3.42 -29.96
N GLY A 702 -11.18 2.20 -30.26
CA GLY A 702 -11.82 1.87 -31.53
C GLY A 702 -10.87 1.28 -32.58
N ASN A 703 -9.83 0.58 -32.15
CA ASN A 703 -8.88 -0.12 -33.02
C ASN A 703 -9.19 -1.62 -33.10
N THR A 704 -8.75 -2.29 -34.17
CA THR A 704 -8.58 -3.75 -34.15
C THR A 704 -7.20 -4.10 -33.59
N VAL A 705 -7.06 -5.26 -32.95
CA VAL A 705 -5.88 -5.67 -32.20
C VAL A 705 -5.32 -7.00 -32.71
N ILE A 706 -4.02 -7.02 -32.93
CA ILE A 706 -3.23 -8.23 -33.11
C ILE A 706 -2.36 -8.42 -31.87
N PHE A 707 -2.58 -9.50 -31.14
CA PHE A 707 -1.87 -9.79 -29.91
C PHE A 707 -0.79 -10.87 -30.13
N LYS A 708 0.47 -10.51 -29.87
CA LYS A 708 1.62 -11.41 -29.88
C LYS A 708 2.15 -11.58 -28.44
N PRO A 709 1.77 -12.66 -27.74
CA PRO A 709 2.20 -12.88 -26.35
C PRO A 709 3.68 -13.28 -26.25
N ALA A 710 4.25 -13.17 -25.04
CA ALA A 710 5.50 -13.83 -24.70
C ALA A 710 5.39 -15.35 -24.87
N SER A 711 6.46 -16.01 -25.32
CA SER A 711 6.44 -17.45 -25.60
C SER A 711 6.43 -18.33 -24.35
N ASP A 712 6.75 -17.76 -23.18
CA ASP A 712 6.79 -18.49 -21.91
C ASP A 712 5.42 -18.50 -21.20
N THR A 713 4.44 -17.71 -21.67
CA THR A 713 3.14 -17.53 -20.99
C THR A 713 1.98 -17.49 -21.98
N VAL A 714 1.97 -18.43 -22.92
CA VAL A 714 1.02 -18.48 -24.04
C VAL A 714 -0.36 -18.96 -23.59
N LEU A 715 -0.44 -19.89 -22.64
CA LEU A 715 -1.70 -20.38 -22.09
C LEU A 715 -2.45 -19.25 -21.38
N VAL A 716 -1.80 -18.53 -20.48
CA VAL A 716 -2.44 -17.39 -19.77
C VAL A 716 -2.97 -16.37 -20.77
N SER A 717 -2.17 -16.05 -21.78
CA SER A 717 -2.52 -15.10 -22.84
C SER A 717 -3.70 -15.56 -23.70
N TYR A 718 -3.81 -16.86 -23.94
CA TYR A 718 -4.94 -17.45 -24.67
C TYR A 718 -6.23 -17.41 -23.84
N LEU A 719 -6.15 -17.77 -22.55
CA LEU A 719 -7.29 -17.67 -21.63
C LEU A 719 -7.80 -16.24 -21.52
N LEU A 720 -6.89 -15.25 -21.48
CA LEU A 720 -7.25 -13.84 -21.57
C LEU A 720 -8.06 -13.53 -22.84
N CYS A 721 -7.58 -13.96 -24.02
CA CYS A 721 -8.32 -13.74 -25.26
C CYS A 721 -9.69 -14.41 -25.25
N GLN A 722 -9.80 -15.61 -24.66
CA GLN A 722 -11.08 -16.29 -24.50
C GLN A 722 -12.07 -15.46 -23.67
N CYS A 723 -11.63 -14.77 -22.61
CA CYS A 723 -12.50 -13.86 -21.87
C CYS A 723 -13.05 -12.74 -22.77
N PHE A 724 -12.21 -12.11 -23.60
CA PHE A 724 -12.65 -11.09 -24.56
C PHE A 724 -13.63 -11.64 -25.60
N TRP A 725 -13.34 -12.80 -26.18
CA TRP A 725 -14.19 -13.40 -27.22
C TRP A 725 -15.55 -13.85 -26.68
N LYS A 726 -15.61 -14.43 -25.47
CA LYS A 726 -16.86 -14.82 -24.80
C LYS A 726 -17.81 -13.63 -24.59
N CYS A 727 -17.26 -12.44 -24.34
CA CYS A 727 -18.03 -11.22 -24.04
C CYS A 727 -18.44 -10.40 -25.27
N GLY A 728 -18.11 -10.86 -26.48
CA GLY A 728 -18.57 -10.29 -27.74
C GLY A 728 -17.56 -9.44 -28.50
N VAL A 729 -16.27 -9.55 -28.20
CA VAL A 729 -15.19 -9.06 -29.08
C VAL A 729 -14.98 -10.07 -30.21
N PRO A 730 -15.13 -9.68 -31.49
CA PRO A 730 -14.92 -10.60 -32.61
C PRO A 730 -13.47 -11.10 -32.69
N LYS A 731 -13.29 -12.36 -33.08
CA LYS A 731 -11.94 -12.95 -33.32
C LYS A 731 -11.19 -12.30 -34.48
N THR A 732 -11.87 -11.58 -35.37
CA THR A 732 -11.24 -10.77 -36.42
C THR A 732 -10.75 -9.41 -35.88
N ALA A 733 -11.37 -8.91 -34.82
CA ALA A 733 -11.02 -7.66 -34.15
C ALA A 733 -9.98 -7.86 -33.03
N LEU A 734 -9.94 -9.03 -32.39
CA LEU A 734 -8.85 -9.44 -31.49
C LEU A 734 -8.29 -10.79 -31.98
N GLN A 735 -7.14 -10.73 -32.65
CA GLN A 735 -6.45 -11.90 -33.20
C GLN A 735 -5.28 -12.30 -32.30
N PHE A 736 -5.10 -13.61 -32.07
CA PHE A 736 -4.09 -14.18 -31.17
C PHE A 736 -2.99 -14.89 -31.98
N MET A 737 -1.77 -14.35 -31.94
CA MET A 737 -0.65 -14.77 -32.79
C MET A 737 0.61 -15.12 -31.98
N PRO A 738 0.62 -16.24 -31.23
CA PRO A 738 1.84 -16.75 -30.61
C PRO A 738 2.89 -17.05 -31.68
N GLY A 739 4.09 -16.53 -31.53
CA GLY A 739 5.16 -16.69 -32.51
C GLY A 739 6.49 -16.13 -32.02
N SER A 740 7.59 -16.53 -32.67
CA SER A 740 8.94 -16.09 -32.31
C SER A 740 9.09 -14.57 -32.37
N GLY A 741 9.85 -13.98 -31.43
CA GLY A 741 10.11 -12.54 -31.40
C GLY A 741 10.91 -12.05 -32.62
N ARG A 742 12.03 -12.71 -32.94
CA ARG A 742 12.93 -12.32 -34.06
C ARG A 742 12.34 -12.55 -35.46
N GLY A 743 11.34 -13.42 -35.60
CA GLY A 743 10.66 -13.65 -36.87
C GLY A 743 9.34 -12.88 -36.95
N VAL A 744 8.27 -13.53 -36.50
CA VAL A 744 6.89 -13.00 -36.53
C VAL A 744 6.77 -11.66 -35.83
N GLY A 745 7.30 -11.52 -34.61
CA GLY A 745 7.14 -10.29 -33.81
C GLY A 745 7.74 -9.05 -34.49
N GLN A 746 8.98 -9.15 -34.96
CA GLN A 746 9.67 -8.05 -35.65
C GLN A 746 8.94 -7.66 -36.94
N GLN A 747 8.62 -8.64 -37.80
CA GLN A 747 7.96 -8.36 -39.07
C GLN A 747 6.56 -7.76 -38.88
N LEU A 748 5.80 -8.27 -37.91
CA LEU A 748 4.48 -7.76 -37.54
C LEU A 748 4.58 -6.30 -37.09
N ALA A 749 5.47 -5.98 -36.15
CA ALA A 749 5.63 -4.62 -35.64
C ALA A 749 6.08 -3.63 -36.74
N SER A 750 6.93 -4.07 -37.67
CA SER A 750 7.42 -3.24 -38.78
C SER A 750 6.46 -3.12 -39.97
N HIS A 751 5.32 -3.82 -39.97
CA HIS A 751 4.43 -3.87 -41.13
C HIS A 751 3.77 -2.51 -41.40
N ASP A 752 3.61 -2.13 -42.68
CA ASP A 752 3.02 -0.82 -43.05
C ASP A 752 1.52 -0.73 -42.80
N GLY A 753 0.89 -1.89 -42.62
CA GLY A 753 -0.52 -1.98 -42.26
C GLY A 753 -0.84 -1.78 -40.78
N VAL A 754 0.16 -1.51 -39.92
CA VAL A 754 0.03 -1.37 -38.46
C VAL A 754 0.18 0.11 -38.07
N ASP A 755 -0.78 0.62 -37.29
CA ASP A 755 -0.93 2.04 -36.96
C ASP A 755 -0.53 2.38 -35.51
N ALA A 756 -0.35 1.37 -34.65
CA ALA A 756 0.15 1.50 -33.28
C ALA A 756 0.86 0.21 -32.84
N VAL A 757 1.98 0.32 -32.14
CA VAL A 757 2.66 -0.82 -31.50
C VAL A 757 2.81 -0.54 -30.02
N ILE A 758 2.16 -1.36 -29.19
CA ILE A 758 2.30 -1.36 -27.73
C ILE A 758 3.30 -2.46 -27.38
N LEU A 759 4.42 -2.08 -26.77
CA LEU A 759 5.45 -3.01 -26.31
C LEU A 759 5.60 -2.89 -24.80
N THR A 760 5.69 -4.02 -24.12
CA THR A 760 6.32 -4.05 -22.81
C THR A 760 7.36 -5.15 -22.77
N GLY A 761 8.61 -4.77 -22.49
CA GLY A 761 9.75 -5.68 -22.58
C GLY A 761 11.10 -4.99 -22.41
N GLY A 762 12.18 -5.65 -22.84
CA GLY A 762 13.52 -5.10 -22.67
C GLY A 762 13.76 -3.84 -23.53
N THR A 763 14.51 -2.87 -23.00
CA THR A 763 14.88 -1.63 -23.71
C THR A 763 15.51 -1.91 -25.07
N GLU A 764 16.37 -2.93 -25.16
CA GLU A 764 17.01 -3.34 -26.41
C GLU A 764 15.99 -3.78 -27.48
N THR A 765 14.89 -4.44 -27.09
CA THR A 765 13.85 -4.89 -28.03
C THR A 765 13.12 -3.71 -28.65
N GLY A 766 12.78 -2.69 -27.85
CA GLY A 766 12.14 -1.47 -28.36
C GLY A 766 13.04 -0.70 -29.34
N LEU A 767 14.32 -0.56 -28.99
CA LEU A 767 15.30 0.08 -29.88
C LEU A 767 15.52 -0.71 -31.18
N GLN A 768 15.53 -2.04 -31.12
CA GLN A 768 15.61 -2.89 -32.32
C GLN A 768 14.37 -2.74 -33.22
N MET A 769 13.18 -2.64 -32.65
CA MET A 769 11.95 -2.36 -33.42
C MET A 769 12.03 -1.01 -34.13
N LEU A 770 12.46 0.04 -33.43
CA LEU A 770 12.66 1.36 -34.02
C LEU A 770 13.77 1.38 -35.08
N ALA A 771 14.86 0.64 -34.87
CA ALA A 771 15.91 0.52 -35.88
C ALA A 771 15.40 -0.15 -37.17
N ALA A 772 14.46 -1.08 -37.06
CA ALA A 772 13.83 -1.72 -38.21
C ALA A 772 12.84 -0.81 -38.94
N LYS A 773 12.07 0.01 -38.19
CA LYS A 773 11.15 1.02 -38.74
C LYS A 773 11.18 2.29 -37.88
N PRO A 774 12.02 3.30 -38.22
CA PRO A 774 12.18 4.51 -37.40
C PRO A 774 10.93 5.38 -37.28
N SER A 775 9.96 5.21 -38.19
CA SER A 775 8.65 5.87 -38.16
C SER A 775 7.59 5.11 -37.39
N MET A 776 7.95 3.99 -36.73
CA MET A 776 6.99 3.17 -35.99
C MET A 776 6.35 3.98 -34.84
N PRO A 777 5.01 4.01 -34.75
CA PRO A 777 4.30 4.56 -33.60
C PRO A 777 4.42 3.59 -32.42
N LEU A 778 5.61 3.55 -31.81
CA LEU A 778 5.97 2.67 -30.72
C LEU A 778 5.68 3.33 -29.37
N PHE A 779 4.87 2.64 -28.57
CA PHE A 779 4.58 2.95 -27.18
C PHE A 779 5.16 1.83 -26.33
N ALA A 780 6.40 2.02 -25.88
CA ALA A 780 7.11 0.99 -25.14
C ALA A 780 7.37 1.40 -23.69
N GLU A 781 6.83 0.59 -22.78
CA GLU A 781 7.28 0.54 -21.40
C GLU A 781 8.42 -0.47 -21.30
N THR A 782 9.56 -0.05 -20.77
CA THR A 782 10.78 -0.87 -20.77
C THR A 782 11.38 -1.00 -19.37
N GLY A 783 12.58 -1.56 -19.28
CA GLY A 783 13.21 -1.94 -18.01
C GLY A 783 13.42 -0.80 -17.02
N GLY A 784 13.75 -1.16 -15.78
CA GLY A 784 14.04 -0.23 -14.69
C GLY A 784 15.23 -0.67 -13.85
N LYS A 785 16.11 0.29 -13.51
CA LYS A 785 17.14 0.10 -12.47
C LYS A 785 16.75 0.88 -11.21
N ASN A 786 15.65 0.44 -10.61
CA ASN A 786 14.97 1.21 -9.57
C ASN A 786 15.72 1.17 -8.24
N ALA A 787 15.56 2.25 -7.48
CA ALA A 787 16.22 2.43 -6.20
C ALA A 787 15.25 2.81 -5.09
N THR A 788 15.56 2.37 -3.87
CA THR A 788 14.96 2.91 -2.64
C THR A 788 16.07 3.59 -1.84
N ILE A 789 15.89 4.87 -1.54
CA ILE A 789 16.78 5.65 -0.68
C ILE A 789 16.26 5.57 0.75
N VAL A 790 17.14 5.27 1.71
CA VAL A 790 16.80 5.25 3.15
C VAL A 790 17.68 6.25 3.88
N THR A 791 17.06 7.28 4.45
CA THR A 791 17.77 8.34 5.19
C THR A 791 17.84 8.02 6.68
N ALA A 792 18.67 8.76 7.42
CA ALA A 792 18.79 8.59 8.87
C ALA A 792 17.50 8.95 9.65
N LEU A 793 16.56 9.66 9.03
CA LEU A 793 15.27 10.05 9.61
C LEU A 793 14.12 9.08 9.25
N SER A 794 14.44 7.95 8.62
CA SER A 794 13.50 6.89 8.26
C SER A 794 12.98 6.08 9.46
N ASP A 795 11.87 5.39 9.25
CA ASP A 795 11.50 4.24 10.07
C ASP A 795 12.18 2.98 9.55
N ARG A 796 13.30 2.60 10.17
CA ARG A 796 14.18 1.52 9.70
C ARG A 796 13.47 0.18 9.53
N ASP A 797 12.55 -0.17 10.41
CA ASP A 797 11.84 -1.46 10.35
C ASP A 797 10.84 -1.48 9.18
N LEU A 798 10.11 -0.37 8.97
CA LEU A 798 9.22 -0.23 7.81
C LEU A 798 9.99 -0.18 6.50
N ALA A 799 11.12 0.55 6.47
CA ALA A 799 11.99 0.62 5.31
C ALA A 799 12.47 -0.78 4.89
N ILE A 800 12.94 -1.61 5.83
CA ILE A 800 13.33 -3.01 5.54
C ILE A 800 12.14 -3.78 4.96
N LYS A 801 10.95 -3.69 5.58
CA LYS A 801 9.73 -4.37 5.10
C LYS A 801 9.36 -3.95 3.66
N HIS A 802 9.44 -2.67 3.35
CA HIS A 802 9.13 -2.15 2.02
C HIS A 802 10.18 -2.59 0.98
N VAL A 803 11.46 -2.58 1.35
CA VAL A 803 12.56 -3.04 0.49
C VAL A 803 12.44 -4.54 0.20
N LEU A 804 12.13 -5.38 1.20
CA LEU A 804 11.90 -6.82 1.01
C LEU A 804 10.83 -7.11 -0.04
N HIS A 805 9.65 -6.49 0.13
CA HIS A 805 8.56 -6.63 -0.83
C HIS A 805 8.99 -6.13 -2.21
N SER A 806 9.57 -4.93 -2.29
CA SER A 806 9.92 -4.31 -3.56
C SER A 806 11.03 -5.03 -4.32
N ALA A 807 11.99 -5.64 -3.62
CA ALA A 807 13.14 -6.30 -4.24
C ALA A 807 12.86 -7.77 -4.61
N PHE A 808 12.05 -8.48 -3.82
CA PHE A 808 11.96 -9.95 -3.93
C PHE A 808 10.56 -10.49 -4.25
N SER A 809 9.50 -9.68 -4.23
CA SER A 809 8.20 -10.11 -4.76
C SER A 809 8.33 -10.53 -6.22
N HIS A 810 7.69 -11.64 -6.57
CA HIS A 810 7.86 -12.31 -7.87
C HIS A 810 9.34 -12.56 -8.23
N SER A 811 10.17 -12.81 -7.22
CA SER A 811 11.60 -13.10 -7.35
C SER A 811 12.39 -11.99 -8.06
N GLY A 812 11.99 -10.74 -7.86
CA GLY A 812 12.62 -9.58 -8.49
C GLY A 812 12.34 -9.44 -9.98
N GLN A 813 11.42 -10.24 -10.56
CA GLN A 813 11.06 -10.21 -11.98
C GLN A 813 9.99 -9.14 -12.26
N LYS A 814 10.14 -7.95 -11.68
CA LYS A 814 9.27 -6.79 -11.94
C LYS A 814 10.11 -5.68 -12.51
N CYS A 815 9.61 -5.01 -13.55
CA CYS A 815 10.24 -3.79 -14.07
C CYS A 815 10.38 -2.72 -12.97
N SER A 816 9.47 -2.71 -11.99
CA SER A 816 9.46 -1.81 -10.82
C SER A 816 10.27 -2.30 -9.61
N ALA A 817 10.91 -3.48 -9.67
CA ALA A 817 11.59 -4.06 -8.52
C ALA A 817 12.73 -3.16 -8.04
N THR A 818 12.84 -2.97 -6.72
CA THR A 818 13.97 -2.26 -6.10
C THR A 818 15.23 -3.11 -6.28
N SER A 819 16.09 -2.69 -7.20
CA SER A 819 17.38 -3.34 -7.49
C SER A 819 18.53 -2.71 -6.74
N LEU A 820 18.37 -1.46 -6.30
CA LEU A 820 19.36 -0.70 -5.54
C LEU A 820 18.76 -0.20 -4.23
N LEU A 821 19.44 -0.49 -3.12
CA LEU A 821 19.18 0.11 -1.83
C LEU A 821 20.29 1.12 -1.55
N ILE A 822 19.94 2.40 -1.56
CA ILE A 822 20.90 3.48 -1.30
C ILE A 822 20.70 3.94 0.12
N LEU A 823 21.70 3.70 0.96
CA LEU A 823 21.65 4.03 2.37
C LEU A 823 22.49 5.26 2.62
N GLU A 824 21.91 6.23 3.31
CA GLU A 824 22.70 7.32 3.84
C GLU A 824 23.73 6.80 4.86
N ALA A 825 24.88 7.48 4.97
CA ALA A 825 26.05 7.05 5.73
C ALA A 825 25.73 6.52 7.13
N GLU A 826 24.84 7.17 7.90
CA GLU A 826 24.45 6.68 9.23
C GLU A 826 23.78 5.30 9.18
N VAL A 827 22.87 5.09 8.23
CA VAL A 827 22.13 3.83 8.07
C VAL A 827 23.03 2.75 7.47
N TYR A 828 23.87 3.12 6.50
CA TYR A 828 24.83 2.20 5.88
C TYR A 828 25.83 1.63 6.89
N HIS A 829 26.28 2.45 7.84
CA HIS A 829 27.22 2.05 8.89
C HIS A 829 26.53 1.48 10.14
N ASP A 830 25.21 1.33 10.15
CA ASP A 830 24.48 0.73 11.27
C ASP A 830 24.50 -0.81 11.18
N PRO A 831 25.25 -1.51 12.06
CA PRO A 831 25.30 -2.97 12.05
C PRO A 831 23.92 -3.60 12.33
N ASP A 832 23.09 -2.97 13.16
CA ASP A 832 21.77 -3.50 13.53
C ASP A 832 20.83 -3.50 12.31
N PHE A 833 20.85 -2.42 11.52
CA PHE A 833 20.11 -2.32 10.28
C PHE A 833 20.52 -3.40 9.29
N ARG A 834 21.84 -3.56 9.09
CA ARG A 834 22.37 -4.60 8.20
C ARG A 834 21.98 -6.00 8.65
N GLU A 835 22.12 -6.31 9.93
CA GLU A 835 21.77 -7.63 10.49
C GLU A 835 20.28 -7.94 10.30
N ARG A 836 19.39 -6.98 10.61
CA ARG A 836 17.93 -7.15 10.45
C ARG A 836 17.53 -7.31 9.00
N LEU A 837 18.10 -6.51 8.09
CA LEU A 837 17.85 -6.66 6.66
C LEU A 837 18.25 -8.06 6.19
N CYS A 838 19.43 -8.54 6.58
CA CYS A 838 19.89 -9.88 6.22
C CYS A 838 18.99 -10.97 6.83
N ASP A 839 18.64 -10.88 8.11
CA ASP A 839 17.73 -11.84 8.78
C ASP A 839 16.38 -11.93 8.07
N ALA A 840 15.77 -10.79 7.78
CA ALA A 840 14.48 -10.75 7.12
C ALA A 840 14.54 -11.34 5.69
N ILE A 841 15.63 -11.09 4.95
CA ILE A 841 15.83 -11.63 3.60
C ILE A 841 16.05 -13.15 3.64
N GLU A 842 16.91 -13.63 4.54
CA GLU A 842 17.20 -15.06 4.73
C GLU A 842 15.96 -15.85 5.20
N SER A 843 14.99 -15.16 5.81
CA SER A 843 13.75 -15.75 6.33
C SER A 843 12.66 -15.94 5.28
N LEU A 844 12.81 -15.37 4.08
CA LEU A 844 11.83 -15.52 3.00
C LEU A 844 11.77 -16.98 2.52
N PRO A 845 10.60 -17.64 2.56
CA PRO A 845 10.43 -18.97 1.99
C PRO A 845 10.69 -18.97 0.48
N VAL A 846 11.77 -19.63 0.07
CA VAL A 846 12.12 -19.89 -1.33
C VAL A 846 11.61 -21.27 -1.70
N GLY A 847 10.82 -21.39 -2.77
CA GLY A 847 10.24 -22.68 -3.12
C GLY A 847 9.33 -22.64 -4.34
N SER A 848 8.68 -23.78 -4.58
CA SER A 848 7.71 -23.97 -5.66
C SER A 848 6.51 -23.03 -5.51
N ALA A 849 5.99 -22.49 -6.62
CA ALA A 849 4.77 -21.69 -6.61
C ALA A 849 3.52 -22.50 -6.19
N TRP A 850 3.60 -23.83 -6.26
CA TRP A 850 2.56 -24.78 -5.82
C TRP A 850 2.47 -24.90 -4.29
N GLN A 851 3.38 -24.26 -3.54
CA GLN A 851 3.36 -24.23 -2.09
C GLN A 851 2.90 -22.84 -1.62
N LEU A 852 1.75 -22.77 -0.96
CA LEU A 852 1.17 -21.51 -0.46
C LEU A 852 2.13 -20.66 0.42
N PRO A 853 3.03 -21.24 1.25
CA PRO A 853 3.97 -20.44 2.04
C PRO A 853 5.04 -19.70 1.22
N THR A 854 5.29 -20.10 -0.02
CA THR A 854 6.36 -19.55 -0.88
C THR A 854 6.21 -18.04 -1.05
N LYS A 855 7.33 -17.32 -0.86
CA LYS A 855 7.45 -15.87 -1.11
C LYS A 855 8.37 -15.55 -2.28
N VAL A 856 9.42 -16.35 -2.48
CA VAL A 856 10.34 -16.26 -3.62
C VAL A 856 10.15 -17.51 -4.46
N SER A 857 9.45 -17.34 -5.58
CA SER A 857 9.11 -18.42 -6.52
C SER A 857 10.19 -18.61 -7.60
N PRO A 858 10.09 -19.59 -8.49
CA PRO A 858 11.11 -19.78 -9.52
C PRO A 858 11.18 -18.61 -10.51
N LEU A 859 12.38 -18.40 -11.06
CA LEU A 859 12.56 -17.57 -12.24
C LEU A 859 11.88 -18.22 -13.45
N ILE A 860 11.37 -17.43 -14.39
CA ILE A 860 10.74 -17.97 -15.60
C ILE A 860 11.70 -18.85 -16.40
N ARG A 861 13.00 -18.53 -16.35
CA ARG A 861 14.10 -19.27 -16.97
C ARG A 861 15.27 -19.36 -15.99
N PRO A 862 16.14 -20.39 -16.11
CA PRO A 862 17.36 -20.45 -15.31
C PRO A 862 18.22 -19.20 -15.56
N PRO A 863 18.95 -18.69 -14.55
CA PRO A 863 19.86 -17.56 -14.72
C PRO A 863 20.83 -17.78 -15.86
N ARG A 864 21.02 -16.76 -16.71
CA ARG A 864 22.00 -16.76 -17.81
C ARG A 864 22.60 -15.37 -17.98
N GLY A 865 23.74 -15.29 -18.67
CA GLY A 865 24.34 -14.01 -19.05
C GLY A 865 24.68 -13.14 -17.84
N GLU A 866 24.29 -11.86 -17.87
CA GLU A 866 24.63 -10.90 -16.81
C GLU A 866 24.00 -11.24 -15.46
N LEU A 867 22.78 -11.79 -15.41
CA LEU A 867 22.16 -12.22 -14.16
C LEU A 867 22.96 -13.37 -13.51
N GLU A 868 23.36 -14.38 -14.29
CA GLU A 868 24.13 -15.51 -13.77
C GLU A 868 25.50 -15.06 -13.23
N LYS A 869 26.20 -14.20 -13.96
CA LYS A 869 27.47 -13.62 -13.50
C LYS A 869 27.26 -12.84 -12.21
N ALA A 870 26.26 -11.94 -12.16
CA ALA A 870 25.99 -11.12 -10.99
C ALA A 870 25.61 -11.93 -9.74
N LEU A 871 24.99 -13.11 -9.91
CA LEU A 871 24.68 -14.02 -8.79
C LEU A 871 25.90 -14.81 -8.29
N LYS A 872 26.96 -14.95 -9.10
CA LYS A 872 28.16 -15.74 -8.77
C LYS A 872 29.37 -14.89 -8.40
N GLU A 873 29.44 -13.67 -8.91
CA GLU A 873 30.63 -12.83 -8.90
C GLU A 873 30.37 -11.48 -8.21
N LEU A 874 31.39 -11.00 -7.51
CA LEU A 874 31.44 -9.68 -6.87
C LEU A 874 32.40 -8.78 -7.65
N GLU A 875 32.02 -7.53 -7.85
CA GLU A 875 32.90 -6.48 -8.38
C GLU A 875 33.79 -5.90 -7.27
N SER A 876 34.79 -5.11 -7.66
CA SER A 876 35.70 -4.46 -6.69
C SER A 876 34.95 -3.58 -5.69
N GLY A 877 35.17 -3.83 -4.39
CA GLY A 877 34.50 -3.12 -3.30
C GLY A 877 33.22 -3.80 -2.81
N GLU A 878 32.70 -4.77 -3.55
CA GLU A 878 31.52 -5.53 -3.16
C GLU A 878 31.85 -6.67 -2.20
N SER A 879 30.88 -7.00 -1.34
CA SER A 879 30.87 -8.20 -0.50
C SER A 879 29.47 -8.78 -0.43
N TRP A 880 29.34 -10.09 -0.23
CA TRP A 880 28.03 -10.69 0.04
C TRP A 880 27.59 -10.35 1.47
N ALA A 881 26.47 -9.63 1.60
CA ALA A 881 25.73 -9.57 2.86
C ALA A 881 24.81 -10.79 3.02
N VAL A 882 24.21 -11.23 1.92
CA VAL A 882 23.51 -12.52 1.80
C VAL A 882 23.96 -13.15 0.48
N MET A 883 24.57 -14.33 0.53
CA MET A 883 25.01 -15.04 -0.68
C MET A 883 23.83 -15.85 -1.26
N PRO A 884 23.48 -15.67 -2.55
CA PRO A 884 22.39 -16.42 -3.15
C PRO A 884 22.74 -17.90 -3.30
N ARG A 885 21.76 -18.77 -3.07
CA ARG A 885 21.82 -20.20 -3.38
C ARG A 885 21.16 -20.43 -4.74
N LEU A 886 21.93 -20.97 -5.67
CA LEU A 886 21.44 -21.38 -6.99
C LEU A 886 20.91 -22.82 -6.92
N HIS A 887 19.94 -23.12 -7.77
CA HIS A 887 19.37 -24.46 -7.93
C HIS A 887 18.79 -25.02 -6.61
N VAL A 888 18.04 -24.18 -5.88
CA VAL A 888 17.39 -24.60 -4.63
C VAL A 888 16.44 -25.76 -4.93
N ASP A 889 16.45 -26.78 -4.07
CA ASP A 889 15.69 -28.03 -4.24
C ASP A 889 15.91 -28.72 -5.60
N GLU A 890 17.14 -28.65 -6.12
CA GLU A 890 17.56 -29.22 -7.42
C GLU A 890 16.83 -28.61 -8.63
N ASN A 891 16.05 -27.55 -8.45
CA ASN A 891 15.35 -26.86 -9.53
C ASN A 891 16.22 -25.71 -10.09
N PRO A 892 16.66 -25.76 -11.37
CA PRO A 892 17.53 -24.74 -11.96
C PRO A 892 16.90 -23.34 -12.07
N HIS A 893 15.58 -23.23 -11.93
CA HIS A 893 14.86 -21.95 -11.91
C HIS A 893 14.80 -21.33 -10.51
N LEU A 894 15.00 -22.12 -9.44
CA LEU A 894 14.92 -21.62 -8.08
C LEU A 894 16.26 -21.04 -7.60
N VAL A 895 16.20 -19.76 -7.24
CA VAL A 895 17.34 -18.98 -6.74
C VAL A 895 16.91 -18.25 -5.48
N SER A 896 17.67 -18.38 -4.39
CA SER A 896 17.40 -17.57 -3.19
C SER A 896 17.85 -16.13 -3.38
N PRO A 897 17.28 -15.17 -2.61
CA PRO A 897 17.74 -13.79 -2.60
C PRO A 897 19.25 -13.64 -2.39
N GLY A 898 19.86 -12.71 -3.11
CA GLY A 898 21.24 -12.27 -2.94
C GLY A 898 21.33 -10.79 -2.60
N VAL A 899 22.29 -10.40 -1.76
CA VAL A 899 22.55 -9.01 -1.37
C VAL A 899 24.03 -8.69 -1.50
N LYS A 900 24.36 -7.82 -2.45
CA LYS A 900 25.70 -7.26 -2.63
C LYS A 900 25.81 -5.97 -1.81
N TRP A 901 26.82 -5.87 -0.96
CA TRP A 901 27.08 -4.72 -0.11
C TRP A 901 28.35 -4.00 -0.56
N GLY A 902 28.31 -2.66 -0.69
CA GLY A 902 29.46 -1.88 -1.17
C GLY A 902 29.50 -1.72 -2.69
N VAL A 903 28.34 -1.75 -3.35
CA VAL A 903 28.19 -1.51 -4.79
C VAL A 903 28.73 -0.11 -5.12
N GLN A 904 29.63 -0.02 -6.10
CA GLN A 904 30.30 1.22 -6.46
C GLN A 904 29.52 1.99 -7.54
N PRO A 905 29.52 3.34 -7.51
CA PRO A 905 28.95 4.15 -8.58
C PRO A 905 29.57 3.81 -9.94
N GLY A 906 28.73 3.62 -10.95
CA GLY A 906 29.14 3.27 -12.31
C GLY A 906 29.54 1.80 -12.55
N SER A 907 29.50 0.95 -11.52
CA SER A 907 29.70 -0.51 -11.65
C SER A 907 28.62 -1.18 -12.50
N VAL A 908 28.87 -2.41 -12.95
CA VAL A 908 27.86 -3.20 -13.67
C VAL A 908 26.63 -3.39 -12.81
N THR A 909 26.81 -3.69 -11.53
CA THR A 909 25.73 -3.86 -10.55
C THR A 909 24.92 -2.57 -10.36
N HIS A 910 25.54 -1.39 -10.44
CA HIS A 910 24.84 -0.10 -10.40
C HIS A 910 24.03 0.18 -11.68
N CYS A 911 24.58 -0.11 -12.85
CA CYS A 911 24.03 0.39 -14.12
C CYS A 911 23.23 -0.65 -14.95
N THR A 912 23.18 -1.92 -14.53
CA THR A 912 22.55 -3.01 -15.29
C THR A 912 21.33 -3.57 -14.57
N GLU A 913 20.19 -3.69 -15.27
CA GLU A 913 19.01 -4.40 -14.80
C GLU A 913 19.22 -5.92 -14.96
N PHE A 914 19.13 -6.67 -13.85
CA PHE A 914 19.35 -8.14 -13.87
C PHE A 914 18.06 -8.97 -13.91
N PHE A 915 16.92 -8.37 -13.53
CA PHE A 915 15.60 -9.02 -13.55
C PHE A 915 15.53 -10.36 -12.78
N GLY A 916 16.05 -10.35 -11.54
CA GLY A 916 16.08 -11.50 -10.64
C GLY A 916 16.28 -11.08 -9.19
N PRO A 917 16.36 -12.02 -8.23
CA PRO A 917 16.29 -11.73 -6.79
C PRO A 917 17.66 -11.26 -6.25
N LEU A 918 18.18 -10.15 -6.77
CA LEU A 918 19.48 -9.58 -6.41
C LEU A 918 19.34 -8.09 -6.04
N LEU A 919 19.72 -7.75 -4.81
CA LEU A 919 19.73 -6.38 -4.30
C LEU A 919 21.18 -5.87 -4.18
N GLY A 920 21.47 -4.72 -4.80
CA GLY A 920 22.73 -4.00 -4.61
C GLY A 920 22.60 -2.90 -3.56
N VAL A 921 23.50 -2.84 -2.57
CA VAL A 921 23.49 -1.83 -1.51
C VAL A 921 24.66 -0.86 -1.68
N MET A 922 24.31 0.43 -1.76
CA MET A 922 25.23 1.55 -1.95
C MET A 922 25.22 2.45 -0.72
N ALA A 923 26.36 3.10 -0.45
CA ALA A 923 26.46 4.17 0.53
C ALA A 923 26.35 5.53 -0.18
N ALA A 924 25.60 6.46 0.40
CA ALA A 924 25.61 7.88 0.02
C ALA A 924 25.96 8.73 1.24
N ARG A 925 26.70 9.82 1.07
CA ARG A 925 27.04 10.73 2.18
C ARG A 925 25.81 11.45 2.70
N ASP A 926 24.92 11.85 1.80
CA ASP A 926 23.68 12.56 2.06
C ASP A 926 22.62 12.27 0.98
N LEU A 927 21.44 12.88 1.11
CA LEU A 927 20.33 12.71 0.18
C LEU A 927 20.64 13.27 -1.24
N HIS A 928 21.46 14.33 -1.37
CA HIS A 928 21.81 14.87 -2.69
C HIS A 928 22.62 13.85 -3.49
N GLU A 929 23.67 13.28 -2.87
CA GLU A 929 24.44 12.23 -3.52
C GLU A 929 23.58 11.00 -3.81
N ALA A 930 22.67 10.63 -2.90
CA ALA A 930 21.76 9.52 -3.15
C ALA A 930 20.89 9.73 -4.39
N ILE A 931 20.34 10.94 -4.59
CA ILE A 931 19.57 11.30 -5.79
C ILE A 931 20.44 11.22 -7.05
N ASP A 932 21.67 11.73 -7.00
CA ASP A 932 22.61 11.70 -8.12
C ASP A 932 22.94 10.27 -8.54
N LEU A 933 23.13 9.36 -7.57
CA LEU A 933 23.35 7.94 -7.83
C LEU A 933 22.16 7.30 -8.56
N VAL A 934 20.93 7.54 -8.11
CA VAL A 934 19.74 7.00 -8.82
C VAL A 934 19.66 7.52 -10.25
N ASN A 935 19.82 8.84 -10.44
CA ASN A 935 19.72 9.48 -11.74
C ASN A 935 20.84 9.02 -12.71
N ALA A 936 22.01 8.66 -12.19
CA ALA A 936 23.16 8.19 -12.97
C ALA A 936 22.95 6.82 -13.64
N THR A 937 21.93 6.05 -13.27
CA THR A 937 21.57 4.79 -13.95
C THR A 937 21.10 5.03 -15.40
N GLY A 938 20.54 6.22 -15.67
CA GLY A 938 19.89 6.59 -16.93
C GLY A 938 18.49 5.96 -17.13
N TYR A 939 18.03 5.14 -16.18
CA TYR A 939 16.65 4.68 -16.08
C TYR A 939 15.84 5.66 -15.24
N GLY A 940 14.51 5.51 -15.25
CA GLY A 940 13.62 6.40 -14.52
C GLY A 940 12.20 5.86 -14.41
N LEU A 941 12.04 4.59 -14.01
CA LEU A 941 10.72 3.97 -13.86
C LEU A 941 10.15 4.23 -12.47
N THR A 942 10.61 3.51 -11.45
CA THR A 942 10.21 3.72 -10.05
C THR A 942 11.37 4.22 -9.18
N SER A 943 11.05 5.02 -8.17
CA SER A 943 12.00 5.41 -7.13
C SER A 943 11.30 5.55 -5.78
N GLY A 944 11.95 5.08 -4.72
CA GLY A 944 11.44 5.11 -3.35
C GLY A 944 12.26 6.00 -2.42
N LEU A 945 11.60 6.68 -1.49
CA LEU A 945 12.21 7.39 -0.38
C LEU A 945 11.61 6.92 0.95
N GLU A 946 12.46 6.43 1.85
CA GLU A 946 12.12 6.15 3.24
C GLU A 946 12.69 7.30 4.09
N SER A 947 11.81 8.21 4.52
CA SER A 947 12.13 9.35 5.37
C SER A 947 10.86 9.89 6.04
N LEU A 948 10.96 10.32 7.29
CA LEU A 948 9.86 10.99 7.99
C LEU A 948 9.94 12.53 7.93
N ASP A 949 10.96 13.10 7.28
CA ASP A 949 11.18 14.55 7.16
C ASP A 949 10.60 15.09 5.83
N GLU A 950 9.61 15.98 5.94
CA GLU A 950 8.95 16.60 4.79
C GLU A 950 9.92 17.45 3.94
N ARG A 951 11.01 17.97 4.53
CA ARG A 951 12.05 18.71 3.80
C ARG A 951 12.84 17.79 2.86
N GLU A 952 13.14 16.58 3.32
CA GLU A 952 13.79 15.54 2.50
C GLU A 952 12.85 15.07 1.38
N HIS A 953 11.54 15.00 1.64
CA HIS A 953 10.55 14.67 0.61
C HIS A 953 10.56 15.70 -0.52
N GLN A 954 10.59 16.98 -0.18
CA GLN A 954 10.61 18.06 -1.16
C GLN A 954 11.90 18.02 -1.99
N LEU A 955 13.06 17.97 -1.32
CA LEU A 955 14.35 17.90 -2.00
C LEU A 955 14.44 16.71 -2.96
N TRP A 956 13.97 15.55 -2.52
CA TRP A 956 13.95 14.35 -3.35
C TRP A 956 13.01 14.48 -4.55
N GLN A 957 11.79 14.98 -4.35
CA GLN A 957 10.83 15.18 -5.45
C GLN A 957 11.31 16.17 -6.51
N GLU A 958 12.08 17.19 -6.13
CA GLU A 958 12.65 18.19 -7.04
C GLU A 958 13.84 17.65 -7.83
N GLY A 959 14.65 16.77 -7.22
CA GLY A 959 15.88 16.25 -7.83
C GLY A 959 15.75 14.91 -8.56
N ILE A 960 14.79 14.06 -8.18
CA ILE A 960 14.69 12.69 -8.68
C ILE A 960 14.08 12.62 -10.09
N ARG A 961 14.68 11.81 -10.97
CA ARG A 961 14.19 11.59 -12.35
C ARG A 961 13.57 10.20 -12.49
N ALA A 962 12.31 10.06 -12.08
CA ALA A 962 11.53 8.85 -12.29
C ALA A 962 10.06 9.16 -12.56
N GLY A 963 9.37 8.26 -13.25
CA GLY A 963 7.94 8.41 -13.55
C GLY A 963 7.02 8.09 -12.36
N ASN A 964 7.38 7.13 -11.52
CA ASN A 964 6.59 6.72 -10.35
C ASN A 964 7.42 6.89 -9.06
N LEU A 965 6.93 7.74 -8.16
CA LEU A 965 7.57 8.10 -6.91
C LEU A 965 6.80 7.53 -5.72
N TYR A 966 7.51 6.95 -4.77
CA TYR A 966 6.93 6.30 -3.60
C TYR A 966 7.62 6.77 -2.31
N ILE A 967 6.86 7.27 -1.35
CA ILE A 967 7.38 7.74 -0.05
C ILE A 967 6.81 6.88 1.08
N ASN A 968 7.70 6.30 1.88
CA ASN A 968 7.40 5.44 3.03
C ASN A 968 6.48 4.26 2.70
N ARG A 969 6.70 3.64 1.54
CA ARG A 969 5.92 2.49 1.04
C ARG A 969 6.73 1.68 0.01
N PRO A 970 6.29 0.45 -0.32
CA PRO A 970 6.89 -0.32 -1.42
C PRO A 970 6.79 0.42 -2.77
N THR A 971 7.77 0.17 -3.65
CA THR A 971 7.90 0.79 -5.00
C THR A 971 7.21 -0.02 -6.11
N THR A 972 6.56 -1.13 -5.75
CA THR A 972 5.88 -2.05 -6.66
C THR A 972 4.38 -2.13 -6.35
N GLY A 973 3.58 -2.67 -7.27
CA GLY A 973 2.12 -2.82 -7.06
C GLY A 973 1.39 -1.51 -7.32
N ALA A 974 1.69 -0.87 -8.45
CA ALA A 974 0.94 0.28 -8.92
C ALA A 974 -0.50 -0.13 -9.24
N ILE A 975 -1.46 0.68 -8.82
CA ILE A 975 -2.89 0.43 -9.00
C ILE A 975 -3.43 1.45 -10.01
N VAL A 976 -4.26 0.99 -10.95
CA VAL A 976 -4.88 1.81 -12.00
C VAL A 976 -5.53 3.06 -11.40
N LEU A 977 -5.31 4.21 -12.05
CA LEU A 977 -5.69 5.57 -11.64
C LEU A 977 -5.07 6.09 -10.33
N ARG A 978 -4.76 5.23 -9.36
CA ARG A 978 -4.06 5.64 -8.12
C ARG A 978 -2.61 6.03 -8.41
N GLN A 979 -1.87 5.13 -9.05
CA GLN A 979 -0.47 5.39 -9.46
C GLN A 979 -0.26 5.00 -10.92
N PRO A 980 -0.81 5.77 -11.89
CA PRO A 980 -0.54 5.57 -13.31
C PRO A 980 0.93 5.23 -13.57
N PHE A 981 1.17 4.13 -14.28
CA PHE A 981 2.46 3.49 -14.34
C PHE A 981 3.17 3.79 -15.66
N GLY A 982 4.41 4.25 -15.57
CA GLY A 982 5.26 4.46 -16.73
C GLY A 982 6.50 5.27 -16.42
N GLY A 983 7.57 5.06 -17.19
CA GLY A 983 8.90 5.58 -16.89
C GLY A 983 9.35 6.76 -17.74
N VAL A 984 10.62 7.14 -17.54
CA VAL A 984 11.35 8.13 -18.33
C VAL A 984 12.76 7.67 -18.63
N GLY A 985 13.49 8.38 -19.49
CA GLY A 985 14.83 8.00 -19.90
C GLY A 985 14.81 6.63 -20.58
N LYS A 986 15.70 5.71 -20.19
CA LYS A 986 15.76 4.35 -20.75
C LYS A 986 14.55 3.47 -20.44
N SER A 987 13.67 3.90 -19.53
CA SER A 987 12.50 3.13 -19.10
C SER A 987 11.27 3.32 -19.97
N ALA A 988 11.25 4.30 -20.88
CA ALA A 988 10.13 4.51 -21.78
C ALA A 988 10.59 4.95 -23.17
N VAL A 989 9.88 4.48 -24.19
CA VAL A 989 10.01 4.94 -25.58
C VAL A 989 8.62 5.36 -26.06
N GLY A 990 8.51 6.59 -26.54
CA GLY A 990 7.22 7.19 -26.93
C GLY A 990 6.91 8.48 -26.16
N PRO A 991 5.64 8.90 -26.10
CA PRO A 991 5.26 10.18 -25.51
C PRO A 991 5.45 10.26 -23.98
N GLY A 992 5.57 9.12 -23.30
CA GLY A 992 5.65 9.05 -21.84
C GLY A 992 4.29 9.26 -21.15
N ILE A 993 3.21 8.83 -21.81
CA ILE A 993 1.87 8.76 -21.24
C ILE A 993 1.71 7.42 -20.53
N LYS A 994 1.22 7.44 -19.29
CA LYS A 994 1.28 6.29 -18.39
C LYS A 994 0.10 5.34 -18.54
N ALA A 995 0.39 4.03 -18.50
CA ALA A 995 -0.64 3.00 -18.38
C ALA A 995 -1.44 3.18 -17.08
N GLY A 996 -2.74 2.97 -17.16
CA GLY A 996 -3.68 3.16 -16.05
C GLY A 996 -3.92 4.62 -15.70
N GLY A 997 -3.39 5.56 -16.50
CA GLY A 997 -3.66 6.98 -16.43
C GLY A 997 -4.76 7.40 -17.40
N PRO A 998 -5.45 8.53 -17.14
CA PRO A 998 -6.61 8.94 -17.92
C PRO A 998 -6.27 9.17 -19.41
N ASN A 999 -5.02 9.48 -19.74
CA ASN A 999 -4.61 9.82 -21.11
C ASN A 999 -4.13 8.62 -21.94
N TYR A 1000 -4.02 7.42 -21.37
CA TYR A 1000 -3.36 6.30 -22.07
C TYR A 1000 -4.03 5.86 -23.37
N VAL A 1001 -5.33 6.14 -23.53
CA VAL A 1001 -6.08 5.84 -24.76
C VAL A 1001 -5.79 6.84 -25.89
N VAL A 1002 -5.35 8.06 -25.58
CA VAL A 1002 -5.14 9.17 -26.53
C VAL A 1002 -4.18 8.79 -27.66
N PRO A 1003 -3.02 8.14 -27.40
CA PRO A 1003 -2.10 7.74 -28.47
C PRO A 1003 -2.66 6.67 -29.42
N PHE A 1004 -3.79 6.05 -29.10
CA PHE A 1004 -4.47 5.07 -29.97
C PHE A 1004 -5.68 5.66 -30.70
N MET A 1005 -5.88 6.97 -30.57
CA MET A 1005 -6.93 7.74 -31.23
C MET A 1005 -6.35 8.75 -32.22
N GLN A 1006 -7.23 9.26 -33.08
CA GLN A 1006 -7.03 10.41 -33.95
C GLN A 1006 -8.06 11.47 -33.56
N PHE A 1007 -7.61 12.71 -33.46
CA PHE A 1007 -8.42 13.86 -33.09
C PHE A 1007 -8.42 14.88 -34.22
N GLU A 1008 -9.59 15.44 -34.50
CA GLU A 1008 -9.79 16.52 -35.47
C GLU A 1008 -10.68 17.58 -34.81
N ASP A 1009 -10.33 18.85 -34.92
CA ASP A 1009 -11.17 19.94 -34.43
C ASP A 1009 -12.50 19.98 -35.19
N HIS A 1010 -13.59 20.16 -34.46
CA HIS A 1010 -14.88 20.43 -35.09
C HIS A 1010 -14.88 21.86 -35.65
N PRO A 1011 -15.39 22.13 -36.87
CA PRO A 1011 -15.37 23.49 -37.45
C PRO A 1011 -15.95 24.58 -36.54
N ASP A 1012 -16.96 24.23 -35.73
CA ASP A 1012 -17.61 25.14 -34.78
C ASP A 1012 -16.81 25.41 -33.49
N SER A 1013 -15.77 24.62 -33.18
CA SER A 1013 -14.92 24.83 -32.01
C SER A 1013 -13.85 25.92 -32.22
N MET A 1014 -13.64 26.32 -33.47
CA MET A 1014 -12.67 27.33 -33.89
C MET A 1014 -13.25 28.75 -33.95
N GLN A 1015 -14.39 29.00 -33.27
CA GLN A 1015 -15.02 30.32 -33.15
C GLN A 1015 -14.86 30.89 -31.74
N VAL A 1016 -14.38 32.13 -31.66
CA VAL A 1016 -14.20 32.85 -30.37
C VAL A 1016 -15.57 33.13 -29.74
N LYS A 1017 -15.79 32.65 -28.51
CA LYS A 1017 -17.08 32.83 -27.81
C LYS A 1017 -17.21 34.18 -27.11
N ASP A 1018 -16.10 34.72 -26.58
CA ASP A 1018 -15.94 36.11 -26.10
C ASP A 1018 -14.42 36.38 -25.94
N VAL A 1019 -13.92 37.51 -26.42
CA VAL A 1019 -12.46 37.85 -26.44
C VAL A 1019 -11.95 38.31 -25.05
N ARG A 1020 -12.77 38.35 -23.99
CA ARG A 1020 -12.55 39.28 -22.86
C ARG A 1020 -12.26 38.69 -21.48
N ASP A 1021 -11.94 37.42 -21.32
CA ASP A 1021 -11.73 36.87 -19.97
C ASP A 1021 -10.72 35.71 -19.93
N LEU A 1022 -9.49 35.98 -20.37
CA LEU A 1022 -8.39 35.00 -20.37
C LEU A 1022 -7.46 35.12 -19.13
N GLY A 1023 -7.66 36.16 -18.30
CA GLY A 1023 -6.88 36.39 -17.09
C GLY A 1023 -5.54 37.10 -17.36
N ASP A 1024 -4.81 37.47 -16.32
CA ASP A 1024 -3.53 38.21 -16.42
C ASP A 1024 -2.37 37.28 -16.88
N THR A 1025 -2.49 36.72 -18.08
CA THR A 1025 -1.52 35.81 -18.69
C THR A 1025 -0.75 36.50 -19.83
N GLY A 1026 0.44 36.00 -20.14
CA GLY A 1026 1.22 36.51 -21.28
C GLY A 1026 0.65 36.20 -22.66
N LEU A 1027 -0.53 35.56 -22.75
CA LEU A 1027 -1.23 35.26 -24.00
C LEU A 1027 -2.26 36.32 -24.39
N ASP A 1028 -2.78 37.10 -23.43
CA ASP A 1028 -3.71 38.21 -23.70
C ASP A 1028 -3.06 39.28 -24.55
N ASP A 1029 -1.88 39.72 -24.12
CA ASP A 1029 -1.08 40.69 -24.86
C ASP A 1029 -0.72 40.16 -26.26
N PHE A 1030 -0.52 38.85 -26.41
CA PHE A 1030 -0.30 38.22 -27.71
C PHE A 1030 -1.56 38.27 -28.58
N CYS A 1031 -2.72 37.89 -28.04
CA CYS A 1031 -4.01 37.94 -28.73
C CYS A 1031 -4.35 39.36 -29.19
N ASP A 1032 -4.14 40.37 -28.33
CA ASP A 1032 -4.34 41.78 -28.66
C ASP A 1032 -3.42 42.25 -29.79
N ARG A 1033 -2.14 41.88 -29.75
CA ARG A 1033 -1.20 42.19 -30.84
C ARG A 1033 -1.59 41.50 -32.16
N LEU A 1034 -2.08 40.26 -32.10
CA LEU A 1034 -2.56 39.51 -33.26
C LEU A 1034 -3.81 40.19 -33.87
N LEU A 1035 -4.77 40.61 -33.06
CA LEU A 1035 -5.92 41.42 -33.50
C LEU A 1035 -5.50 42.78 -34.08
N GLY A 1036 -4.44 43.37 -33.53
CA GLY A 1036 -3.79 44.56 -34.10
C GLY A 1036 -3.14 44.29 -35.47
N ALA A 1037 -2.64 43.09 -35.72
CA ALA A 1037 -2.12 42.66 -37.03
C ALA A 1037 -3.26 42.44 -38.05
N VAL A 1038 -4.39 41.87 -37.62
CA VAL A 1038 -5.62 41.76 -38.42
C VAL A 1038 -6.13 43.14 -38.83
N SER A 1039 -6.17 44.10 -37.89
CA SER A 1039 -6.59 45.48 -38.15
C SER A 1039 -5.71 46.19 -39.18
N ARG A 1040 -4.44 45.78 -39.29
CA ARG A 1040 -3.46 46.25 -40.29
C ARG A 1040 -3.49 45.45 -41.59
N GLN A 1041 -4.42 44.51 -41.75
CA GLN A 1041 -4.55 43.59 -42.89
C GLN A 1041 -3.30 42.71 -43.12
N ALA A 1042 -2.53 42.46 -42.06
CA ALA A 1042 -1.35 41.59 -42.13
C ALA A 1042 -1.68 40.10 -41.89
N VAL A 1043 -2.87 39.81 -41.35
CA VAL A 1043 -3.35 38.44 -41.01
C VAL A 1043 -4.82 38.32 -41.37
N ASP A 1044 -5.24 37.15 -41.88
CA ASP A 1044 -6.64 36.86 -42.15
C ASP A 1044 -7.46 36.75 -40.84
N PRO A 1045 -8.64 37.39 -40.74
CA PRO A 1045 -9.45 37.34 -39.52
C PRO A 1045 -9.88 35.94 -39.09
N VAL A 1046 -10.10 35.00 -40.03
CA VAL A 1046 -10.50 33.63 -39.73
C VAL A 1046 -9.35 32.86 -39.11
N GLU A 1047 -8.14 32.99 -39.66
CA GLU A 1047 -6.94 32.37 -39.11
C GLU A 1047 -6.59 32.93 -37.72
N ALA A 1048 -6.70 34.25 -37.55
CA ALA A 1048 -6.48 34.88 -36.25
C ALA A 1048 -7.51 34.39 -35.20
N ASN A 1049 -8.79 34.27 -35.57
CA ASN A 1049 -9.82 33.76 -34.67
C ASN A 1049 -9.56 32.31 -34.25
N ALA A 1050 -9.13 31.45 -35.18
CA ALA A 1050 -8.74 30.08 -34.91
C ALA A 1050 -7.58 29.99 -33.90
N ILE A 1051 -6.55 30.82 -34.07
CA ILE A 1051 -5.39 30.89 -33.17
C ILE A 1051 -5.80 31.39 -31.78
N ILE A 1052 -6.65 32.41 -31.71
CA ILE A 1052 -7.18 32.94 -30.44
C ILE A 1052 -8.02 31.88 -29.74
N ALA A 1053 -8.92 31.19 -30.45
CA ALA A 1053 -9.74 30.11 -29.88
C ALA A 1053 -8.88 28.98 -29.30
N ALA A 1054 -7.79 28.61 -29.98
CA ALA A 1054 -6.82 27.63 -29.47
C ALA A 1054 -6.11 28.14 -28.21
N ALA A 1055 -5.64 29.39 -28.18
CA ALA A 1055 -5.04 30.00 -26.99
C ALA A 1055 -6.00 29.94 -25.79
N GLN A 1056 -7.27 30.32 -26.00
CA GLN A 1056 -8.32 30.24 -24.97
C GLN A 1056 -8.53 28.82 -24.46
N SER A 1057 -8.59 27.84 -25.37
CA SER A 1057 -8.71 26.43 -24.99
C SER A 1057 -7.51 25.95 -24.19
N TYR A 1058 -6.30 26.36 -24.56
CA TYR A 1058 -5.07 25.94 -23.90
C TYR A 1058 -5.02 26.47 -22.46
N GLU A 1059 -5.36 27.73 -22.23
CA GLU A 1059 -5.37 28.32 -20.90
C GLU A 1059 -6.45 27.71 -20.00
N GLN A 1060 -7.64 27.49 -20.55
CA GLN A 1060 -8.71 26.79 -19.84
C GLN A 1060 -8.24 25.41 -19.37
N TRP A 1061 -7.71 24.59 -20.28
CA TRP A 1061 -7.29 23.22 -19.94
C TRP A 1061 -6.01 23.17 -19.10
N MET A 1062 -5.14 24.18 -19.21
CA MET A 1062 -4.02 24.33 -18.29
C MET A 1062 -4.53 24.46 -16.85
N ALA A 1063 -5.49 25.34 -16.61
CA ALA A 1063 -6.09 25.53 -15.29
C ALA A 1063 -6.90 24.31 -14.82
N GLU A 1064 -7.67 23.68 -15.72
CA GLU A 1064 -8.57 22.57 -15.38
C GLU A 1064 -7.86 21.21 -15.18
N GLU A 1065 -6.75 20.95 -15.86
CA GLU A 1065 -6.12 19.62 -15.88
C GLU A 1065 -4.62 19.62 -15.58
N PHE A 1066 -3.84 20.57 -16.09
CA PHE A 1066 -2.37 20.46 -16.10
C PHE A 1066 -1.65 21.20 -14.96
N ASP A 1067 -2.22 22.28 -14.42
CA ASP A 1067 -1.57 23.16 -13.42
C ASP A 1067 -1.64 22.64 -11.97
N HIS A 1068 -2.36 21.55 -11.71
CA HIS A 1068 -2.49 20.99 -10.37
C HIS A 1068 -2.35 19.47 -10.31
N ALA A 1069 -2.00 18.97 -9.13
CA ALA A 1069 -1.94 17.54 -8.85
C ALA A 1069 -3.33 17.00 -8.53
N HIS A 1070 -3.62 15.79 -9.01
CA HIS A 1070 -4.90 15.11 -8.87
C HIS A 1070 -4.80 13.97 -7.86
N ASP A 1071 -5.58 14.02 -6.78
CA ASP A 1071 -5.83 12.89 -5.87
C ASP A 1071 -7.27 12.42 -6.04
N HIS A 1072 -7.49 11.42 -6.90
CA HIS A 1072 -8.84 11.00 -7.29
C HIS A 1072 -9.61 10.34 -6.14
N PHE A 1073 -8.92 9.53 -5.33
CA PHE A 1073 -9.56 8.70 -4.32
C PHE A 1073 -9.47 9.27 -2.90
N GLN A 1074 -8.53 10.21 -2.66
CA GLN A 1074 -8.32 10.85 -1.36
C GLN A 1074 -8.29 9.82 -0.22
N LEU A 1075 -7.48 8.76 -0.41
CA LEU A 1075 -7.44 7.63 0.49
C LEU A 1075 -7.00 8.06 1.89
N ARG A 1076 -7.56 7.40 2.91
CA ARG A 1076 -7.17 7.63 4.29
C ARG A 1076 -5.74 7.14 4.51
N GLY A 1077 -4.84 8.06 4.83
CA GLY A 1077 -3.47 7.73 5.24
C GLY A 1077 -2.47 7.61 4.09
N GLU A 1078 -2.93 7.77 2.84
CA GLU A 1078 -2.11 7.69 1.64
C GLU A 1078 -2.56 8.75 0.63
N ASP A 1079 -1.64 9.63 0.21
CA ASP A 1079 -1.85 10.50 -0.95
C ASP A 1079 -1.46 9.74 -2.22
N ASN A 1080 -2.25 9.90 -3.28
CA ASN A 1080 -1.98 9.34 -4.60
C ASN A 1080 -2.14 10.41 -5.66
N LEU A 1081 -1.05 11.13 -5.89
CA LEU A 1081 -1.02 12.32 -6.72
C LEU A 1081 -0.58 11.96 -8.14
N ARG A 1082 -1.40 12.32 -9.12
CA ARG A 1082 -1.01 12.39 -10.53
C ARG A 1082 -0.76 13.86 -10.89
N ARG A 1083 0.41 14.18 -11.41
CA ARG A 1083 0.79 15.53 -11.82
C ARG A 1083 1.46 15.56 -13.18
N TYR A 1084 1.54 16.74 -13.76
CA TYR A 1084 2.20 17.01 -15.02
C TYR A 1084 3.41 17.90 -14.78
N LEU A 1085 4.59 17.47 -15.25
CA LEU A 1085 5.81 18.24 -15.19
C LEU A 1085 6.09 18.83 -16.57
N PRO A 1086 6.25 20.15 -16.71
CA PRO A 1086 6.51 20.77 -18.00
C PRO A 1086 7.84 20.27 -18.55
N ARG A 1087 7.91 20.08 -19.87
CA ARG A 1087 9.19 19.79 -20.53
C ARG A 1087 10.10 21.01 -20.41
N PRO A 1088 11.36 20.86 -19.96
CA PRO A 1088 12.26 22.01 -19.83
C PRO A 1088 12.44 22.78 -21.15
N GLU A 1089 12.48 22.05 -22.27
CA GLU A 1089 12.69 22.61 -23.60
C GLU A 1089 11.93 21.81 -24.67
N VAL A 1090 11.23 22.52 -25.54
CA VAL A 1090 10.47 21.97 -26.69
C VAL A 1090 10.90 22.67 -27.97
N HIS A 1091 11.42 21.89 -28.91
CA HIS A 1091 11.85 22.34 -30.22
C HIS A 1091 10.69 22.22 -31.21
N VAL A 1092 10.08 23.36 -31.54
CA VAL A 1092 9.03 23.45 -32.56
C VAL A 1092 9.71 23.58 -33.91
N ARG A 1093 9.79 22.46 -34.64
CA ARG A 1093 10.44 22.43 -35.96
C ARG A 1093 9.47 22.90 -37.03
N VAL A 1094 9.86 23.95 -37.76
CA VAL A 1094 9.07 24.55 -38.83
C VAL A 1094 9.34 23.84 -40.16
N ASP A 1095 8.28 23.53 -40.89
CA ASP A 1095 8.34 22.97 -42.24
C ASP A 1095 7.60 23.88 -43.23
N ASP A 1096 8.00 23.86 -44.51
CA ASP A 1096 7.40 24.68 -45.57
C ASP A 1096 5.89 24.47 -45.72
N ALA A 1097 5.39 23.28 -45.36
CA ALA A 1097 3.99 22.92 -45.41
C ALA A 1097 3.20 23.26 -44.12
N ASP A 1098 3.84 23.85 -43.11
CA ASP A 1098 3.16 24.30 -41.89
C ASP A 1098 2.25 25.50 -42.19
N THR A 1099 0.99 25.40 -41.76
CA THR A 1099 0.08 26.54 -41.79
C THR A 1099 0.45 27.57 -40.72
N MET A 1100 -0.11 28.79 -40.82
CA MET A 1100 0.03 29.78 -39.74
C MET A 1100 -0.49 29.21 -38.41
N PHE A 1101 -1.64 28.51 -38.45
CA PHE A 1101 -2.20 27.84 -37.28
C PHE A 1101 -1.25 26.79 -36.70
N ASP A 1102 -0.69 25.90 -37.52
CA ASP A 1102 0.24 24.85 -37.08
C ASP A 1102 1.42 25.42 -36.28
N LEU A 1103 2.03 26.51 -36.77
CA LEU A 1103 3.16 27.17 -36.12
C LEU A 1103 2.73 27.87 -34.82
N PHE A 1104 1.67 28.68 -34.89
CA PHE A 1104 1.25 29.52 -33.78
C PHE A 1104 0.69 28.67 -32.64
N ALA A 1105 -0.16 27.69 -32.91
CA ALA A 1105 -0.72 26.79 -31.92
C ALA A 1105 0.39 26.04 -31.15
N ARG A 1106 1.41 25.51 -31.84
CA ARG A 1106 2.52 24.82 -31.16
C ARG A 1106 3.36 25.74 -30.28
N ALA A 1107 3.58 26.99 -30.70
CA ALA A 1107 4.30 27.99 -29.91
C ALA A 1107 3.49 28.43 -28.68
N LEU A 1108 2.18 28.64 -28.86
CA LEU A 1108 1.25 28.97 -27.78
C LEU A 1108 1.15 27.83 -26.77
N ALA A 1109 0.97 26.59 -27.21
CA ALA A 1109 0.93 25.43 -26.32
C ALA A 1109 2.21 25.29 -25.48
N ALA A 1110 3.39 25.50 -26.09
CA ALA A 1110 4.66 25.51 -25.36
C ALA A 1110 4.69 26.62 -24.29
N ARG A 1111 4.22 27.81 -24.64
CA ARG A 1111 4.15 28.96 -23.72
C ARG A 1111 3.17 28.71 -22.58
N THR A 1112 1.96 28.23 -22.87
CA THR A 1112 0.94 27.87 -21.87
C THR A 1112 1.45 26.80 -20.92
N ALA A 1113 2.13 25.79 -21.44
CA ALA A 1113 2.72 24.71 -20.65
C ALA A 1113 4.00 25.14 -19.89
N CYS A 1114 4.36 26.42 -19.90
CA CYS A 1114 5.58 26.95 -19.26
C CYS A 1114 6.89 26.27 -19.73
N CYS A 1115 6.91 25.76 -20.96
CA CYS A 1115 8.09 25.19 -21.60
C CYS A 1115 8.94 26.31 -22.22
N ARG A 1116 10.26 26.14 -22.29
CA ARG A 1116 11.08 26.95 -23.20
C ARG A 1116 10.85 26.47 -24.63
N ALA A 1117 10.28 27.33 -25.47
CA ALA A 1117 10.04 27.04 -26.88
C ALA A 1117 11.25 27.45 -27.73
N VAL A 1118 11.77 26.52 -28.54
CA VAL A 1118 12.79 26.80 -29.55
C VAL A 1118 12.13 26.64 -30.92
N ILE A 1119 11.87 27.75 -31.60
CA ILE A 1119 11.35 27.77 -32.96
C ILE A 1119 12.53 27.55 -33.90
N SER A 1120 12.57 26.36 -34.47
CA SER A 1120 13.69 25.85 -35.23
C SER A 1120 13.36 25.83 -36.72
N SER A 1121 14.15 26.53 -37.54
CA SER A 1121 14.02 26.56 -39.01
C SER A 1121 15.29 26.07 -39.71
N ARG A 1122 15.18 25.68 -40.98
CA ARG A 1122 16.36 25.33 -41.79
C ARG A 1122 17.17 26.59 -42.12
N PRO A 1123 18.50 26.51 -42.27
CA PRO A 1123 19.31 27.66 -42.66
C PRO A 1123 18.83 28.30 -43.97
N GLY A 1124 18.64 29.61 -43.98
CA GLY A 1124 18.12 30.35 -45.14
C GLY A 1124 16.62 30.14 -45.42
N PHE A 1125 15.86 29.59 -44.47
CA PHE A 1125 14.40 29.47 -44.57
C PHE A 1125 13.73 30.83 -44.31
N GLU A 1126 13.16 31.43 -45.37
CA GLU A 1126 12.39 32.67 -45.26
C GLU A 1126 10.89 32.37 -45.12
N SER A 1127 10.29 32.68 -43.97
CA SER A 1127 8.86 32.53 -43.73
C SER A 1127 8.24 33.77 -43.11
N GLN A 1128 7.20 34.29 -43.77
CA GLN A 1128 6.43 35.42 -43.25
C GLN A 1128 5.77 35.09 -41.91
N ASN A 1129 5.31 33.85 -41.74
CA ASN A 1129 4.68 33.39 -40.50
C ASN A 1129 5.67 33.34 -39.33
N VAL A 1130 6.93 32.93 -39.58
CA VAL A 1130 7.98 32.92 -38.55
C VAL A 1130 8.35 34.35 -38.14
N ASN A 1131 8.53 35.25 -39.10
CA ASN A 1131 8.82 36.66 -38.82
C ASN A 1131 7.67 37.31 -38.03
N LEU A 1132 6.42 37.04 -38.41
CA LEU A 1132 5.25 37.53 -37.70
C LEU A 1132 5.18 36.97 -36.27
N LEU A 1133 5.42 35.67 -36.08
CA LEU A 1133 5.46 35.08 -34.73
C LEU A 1133 6.55 35.74 -33.88
N HIS A 1134 7.74 35.95 -34.43
CA HIS A 1134 8.84 36.64 -33.75
C HIS A 1134 8.44 38.04 -33.28
N ASP A 1135 7.83 38.85 -34.16
CA ASP A 1135 7.39 40.20 -33.82
C ASP A 1135 6.30 40.22 -32.74
N LEU A 1136 5.36 39.27 -32.81
CA LEU A 1136 4.26 39.15 -31.85
C LEU A 1136 4.70 38.61 -30.48
N THR A 1137 5.84 37.93 -30.41
CA THR A 1137 6.34 37.25 -29.20
C THR A 1137 7.58 37.89 -28.59
N HIS A 1138 7.98 39.09 -29.03
CA HIS A 1138 9.17 39.78 -28.54
C HIS A 1138 9.23 40.00 -27.01
N GLU A 1139 8.08 40.07 -26.33
CA GLU A 1139 7.99 40.21 -24.87
C GLU A 1139 8.21 38.89 -24.12
N TRP A 1140 8.22 37.75 -24.81
CA TRP A 1140 8.46 36.42 -24.21
C TRP A 1140 9.95 36.08 -24.10
N ALA A 1141 10.79 37.09 -23.85
CA ALA A 1141 12.24 36.93 -23.79
C ALA A 1141 12.65 35.82 -22.79
N GLY A 1142 13.42 34.84 -23.27
CA GLY A 1142 13.86 33.67 -22.48
C GLY A 1142 12.86 32.51 -22.42
N ALA A 1143 11.59 32.73 -22.78
CA ALA A 1143 10.58 31.67 -22.92
C ALA A 1143 10.46 31.17 -24.37
N ILE A 1144 10.76 32.01 -25.36
CA ILE A 1144 10.84 31.64 -26.77
C ILE A 1144 12.19 32.06 -27.38
N GLU A 1145 12.75 31.21 -28.24
CA GLU A 1145 13.98 31.45 -28.99
C GLU A 1145 13.78 31.03 -30.45
N PHE A 1146 14.41 31.75 -31.38
CA PHE A 1146 14.37 31.45 -32.81
C PHE A 1146 15.78 31.08 -33.27
N VAL A 1147 15.92 29.90 -33.87
CA VAL A 1147 17.22 29.35 -34.30
C VAL A 1147 17.15 28.82 -35.72
N GLU A 1148 18.24 29.03 -36.47
CA GLU A 1148 18.47 28.36 -37.75
C GLU A 1148 19.42 27.18 -37.54
N GLU A 1149 18.94 25.97 -37.83
CA GLU A 1149 19.73 24.75 -37.68
C GLU A 1149 19.33 23.70 -38.72
N SER A 1150 20.33 22.98 -39.22
CA SER A 1150 20.16 21.89 -40.17
C SER A 1150 19.60 20.64 -39.49
N ASP A 1151 18.98 19.75 -40.27
CA ASP A 1151 18.52 18.45 -39.77
C ASP A 1151 19.69 17.59 -39.24
N ALA A 1152 20.91 17.83 -39.73
CA ALA A 1152 22.11 17.16 -39.23
C ALA A 1152 22.49 17.62 -37.82
N GLU A 1153 22.43 18.93 -37.55
CA GLU A 1153 22.69 19.51 -36.22
C GLU A 1153 21.67 19.04 -35.20
N LEU A 1154 20.37 19.10 -35.54
CA LEU A 1154 19.30 18.50 -34.72
C LEU A 1154 19.53 17.01 -34.48
N GLY A 1155 19.96 16.28 -35.51
CA GLY A 1155 20.32 14.87 -35.38
C GLY A 1155 21.47 14.62 -34.41
N GLU A 1156 22.47 15.51 -34.33
CA GLU A 1156 23.52 15.44 -33.31
C GLU A 1156 23.02 15.76 -31.90
N ILE A 1157 22.10 16.72 -31.75
CA ILE A 1157 21.48 17.03 -30.44
C ILE A 1157 20.73 15.80 -29.91
N LEU A 1158 19.94 15.15 -30.77
CA LEU A 1158 19.23 13.90 -30.44
C LEU A 1158 20.19 12.75 -30.07
N ARG A 1159 21.36 12.68 -30.71
CA ARG A 1159 22.40 11.67 -30.41
C ARG A 1159 23.18 11.97 -29.13
N GLY A 1160 23.36 13.24 -28.79
CA GLY A 1160 24.08 13.71 -27.61
C GLY A 1160 23.39 13.39 -26.28
N GLY A 1161 22.15 12.89 -26.31
CA GLY A 1161 21.41 12.51 -25.11
C GLY A 1161 20.81 13.68 -24.34
N HIS A 1162 20.79 14.88 -24.93
CA HIS A 1162 20.02 16.00 -24.40
C HIS A 1162 18.53 15.67 -24.50
N SER A 1163 17.83 15.71 -23.37
CA SER A 1163 16.40 15.38 -23.29
C SER A 1163 15.54 16.55 -23.82
N ILE A 1164 15.60 16.80 -25.13
CA ILE A 1164 14.72 17.74 -25.82
C ILE A 1164 13.47 17.03 -26.32
N ARG A 1165 12.36 17.76 -26.47
CA ARG A 1165 11.16 17.28 -27.16
C ARG A 1165 11.05 17.97 -28.51
N LEU A 1166 11.19 17.24 -29.62
CA LEU A 1166 10.88 17.76 -30.95
C LEU A 1166 9.38 17.69 -31.22
N ARG A 1167 8.78 18.79 -31.68
CA ARG A 1167 7.36 18.91 -32.04
C ARG A 1167 7.20 19.31 -33.51
N TYR A 1168 6.74 18.37 -34.33
CA TYR A 1168 6.37 18.58 -35.73
C TYR A 1168 4.85 18.60 -35.88
N ALA A 1169 4.29 19.40 -36.78
CA ALA A 1169 2.85 19.46 -36.92
C ALA A 1169 2.20 18.26 -37.63
N HIS A 1170 2.97 17.39 -38.30
CA HIS A 1170 2.44 16.16 -38.92
C HIS A 1170 3.54 15.09 -39.12
N PRO A 1171 3.23 13.77 -39.08
CA PRO A 1171 4.24 12.72 -39.23
C PRO A 1171 4.96 12.72 -40.58
N SER A 1172 4.28 13.12 -41.66
CA SER A 1172 4.89 13.19 -43.00
C SER A 1172 5.94 14.29 -43.15
N ARG A 1173 6.01 15.24 -42.21
CA ARG A 1173 6.96 16.37 -42.24
C ARG A 1173 8.29 16.04 -41.57
N VAL A 1174 8.41 14.88 -40.92
CA VAL A 1174 9.63 14.47 -40.20
C VAL A 1174 10.60 13.76 -41.16
N PRO A 1175 11.81 14.31 -41.41
CA PRO A 1175 12.84 13.65 -42.22
C PRO A 1175 13.26 12.30 -41.65
N ILE A 1176 13.60 11.36 -42.53
CA ILE A 1176 13.99 10.01 -42.13
C ILE A 1176 15.31 10.00 -41.35
N GLU A 1177 16.21 10.94 -41.62
CA GLU A 1177 17.48 11.12 -40.92
C GLU A 1177 17.25 11.45 -39.44
N LEU A 1178 16.27 12.31 -39.14
CA LEU A 1178 15.90 12.66 -37.77
C LEU A 1178 15.18 11.53 -37.06
N ARG A 1179 14.30 10.80 -37.75
CA ARG A 1179 13.71 9.57 -37.19
C ARG A 1179 14.78 8.53 -36.85
N ASN A 1180 15.78 8.35 -37.71
CA ASN A 1180 16.91 7.46 -37.45
C ASN A 1180 17.74 7.92 -36.23
N ALA A 1181 17.98 9.22 -36.08
CA ALA A 1181 18.68 9.76 -34.93
C ALA A 1181 17.89 9.52 -33.63
N ALA A 1182 16.60 9.84 -33.63
CA ALA A 1182 15.70 9.62 -32.50
C ALA A 1182 15.58 8.13 -32.14
N ALA A 1183 15.44 7.25 -33.14
CA ALA A 1183 15.37 5.80 -32.96
C ALA A 1183 16.61 5.23 -32.27
N ARG A 1184 17.81 5.73 -32.60
CA ARG A 1184 19.07 5.27 -31.99
C ARG A 1184 19.22 5.70 -30.54
N SER A 1185 18.73 6.90 -30.19
CA SER A 1185 18.81 7.43 -28.83
C SER A 1185 17.56 7.14 -27.98
N GLY A 1186 16.53 6.51 -28.54
CA GLY A 1186 15.26 6.23 -27.87
C GLY A 1186 14.41 7.48 -27.60
N GLN A 1187 14.72 8.61 -28.25
CA GLN A 1187 13.98 9.84 -28.06
C GLN A 1187 12.70 9.84 -28.90
N TYR A 1188 11.66 10.54 -28.40
CA TYR A 1188 10.37 10.63 -29.07
C TYR A 1188 10.17 12.00 -29.72
N ILE A 1189 9.80 11.95 -31.01
CA ILE A 1189 9.36 13.09 -31.80
C ILE A 1189 7.84 13.16 -31.70
N ALA A 1190 7.30 14.25 -31.13
CA ALA A 1190 5.88 14.51 -31.07
C ALA A 1190 5.39 15.05 -32.42
N ASP A 1191 4.92 14.16 -33.27
CA ASP A 1191 4.51 14.45 -34.64
C ASP A 1191 2.99 14.27 -34.88
N ALA A 1192 2.20 14.13 -33.81
CA ALA A 1192 0.74 14.10 -33.91
C ALA A 1192 0.20 15.38 -34.61
N PRO A 1193 -0.85 15.29 -35.43
CA PRO A 1193 -1.52 16.46 -35.99
C PRO A 1193 -1.85 17.49 -34.91
N VAL A 1194 -1.61 18.77 -35.21
CA VAL A 1194 -1.93 19.88 -34.29
C VAL A 1194 -3.43 20.04 -34.18
N VAL A 1195 -3.94 20.21 -32.96
CA VAL A 1195 -5.35 20.52 -32.69
C VAL A 1195 -5.48 21.76 -31.81
N GLY A 1196 -6.54 22.53 -32.01
CA GLY A 1196 -6.87 23.72 -31.23
C GLY A 1196 -7.36 23.40 -29.82
N HIS A 1197 -7.81 22.17 -29.57
CA HIS A 1197 -8.32 21.76 -28.27
C HIS A 1197 -7.20 21.45 -27.25
N GLY A 1198 -7.12 22.26 -26.18
CA GLY A 1198 -6.05 22.20 -25.18
C GLY A 1198 -5.93 20.89 -24.41
N ARG A 1199 -7.05 20.19 -24.18
CA ARG A 1199 -7.04 18.88 -23.54
C ARG A 1199 -6.15 17.84 -24.23
N ILE A 1200 -5.95 17.99 -25.53
CA ILE A 1200 -5.17 17.06 -26.36
C ILE A 1200 -3.79 17.64 -26.68
N GLU A 1201 -3.71 18.87 -27.22
CA GLU A 1201 -2.43 19.42 -27.68
C GLU A 1201 -1.42 19.57 -26.54
N LEU A 1202 -1.84 20.00 -25.35
CA LEU A 1202 -0.95 20.22 -24.22
C LEU A 1202 -0.27 18.92 -23.73
N LEU A 1203 -0.85 17.74 -23.97
CA LEU A 1203 -0.25 16.46 -23.56
C LEU A 1203 1.17 16.24 -24.12
N TRP A 1204 1.47 16.82 -25.28
CA TRP A 1204 2.78 16.67 -25.92
C TRP A 1204 3.90 17.49 -25.26
N TYR A 1205 3.53 18.41 -24.36
CA TYR A 1205 4.41 19.38 -23.70
C TYR A 1205 4.71 19.04 -22.24
N PHE A 1206 4.06 17.99 -21.70
CA PHE A 1206 4.25 17.54 -20.33
C PHE A 1206 4.94 16.18 -20.25
N GLN A 1207 5.35 15.86 -19.02
CA GLN A 1207 5.71 14.54 -18.57
C GLN A 1207 4.79 14.18 -17.41
N GLU A 1208 4.05 13.09 -17.52
CA GLU A 1208 3.22 12.62 -16.42
C GLU A 1208 4.10 12.04 -15.30
N GLN A 1209 3.73 12.29 -14.06
CA GLN A 1209 4.37 11.71 -12.89
C GLN A 1209 3.34 11.31 -11.84
N SER A 1210 3.55 10.14 -11.24
CA SER A 1210 2.75 9.67 -10.12
C SER A 1210 3.59 9.73 -8.85
N LEU A 1211 3.00 10.24 -7.77
CA LEU A 1211 3.58 10.32 -6.44
C LEU A 1211 2.62 9.70 -5.44
N SER A 1212 3.07 8.65 -4.76
CA SER A 1212 2.31 8.04 -3.67
C SER A 1212 3.05 8.19 -2.36
N HIS A 1213 2.36 8.69 -1.34
CA HIS A 1213 2.95 9.01 -0.04
C HIS A 1213 2.07 8.48 1.10
N VAL A 1214 2.60 7.52 1.85
CA VAL A 1214 2.00 7.08 3.12
C VAL A 1214 2.39 8.07 4.21
N TYR A 1215 1.44 8.92 4.58
CA TYR A 1215 1.66 9.98 5.58
C TYR A 1215 1.18 9.58 6.98
N HIS A 1216 0.40 8.50 7.11
CA HIS A 1216 -0.06 8.04 8.42
C HIS A 1216 1.09 7.44 9.22
N ARG A 1217 1.03 7.54 10.56
CA ARG A 1217 1.96 6.87 11.47
C ARG A 1217 1.18 5.90 12.34
N TYR A 1218 1.23 4.60 12.00
CA TYR A 1218 0.44 3.55 12.67
C TYR A 1218 -1.08 3.84 12.69
N GLY A 1219 -1.62 4.34 11.57
CA GLY A 1219 -3.03 4.73 11.41
C GLY A 1219 -3.32 6.15 11.88
N ASN A 1220 -2.46 6.75 12.69
CA ASN A 1220 -2.58 8.15 13.10
C ASN A 1220 -2.35 9.10 11.92
N LEU A 1221 -3.29 10.00 11.66
CA LEU A 1221 -3.20 10.96 10.55
C LEU A 1221 -2.49 12.29 10.92
N GLY A 1222 -2.03 12.44 12.15
CA GLY A 1222 -1.43 13.67 12.66
C GLY A 1222 -2.33 14.89 12.47
N ARG A 1223 -1.77 15.99 11.98
CA ARG A 1223 -2.52 17.23 11.63
C ARG A 1223 -3.58 17.01 10.55
N ARG A 1224 -3.40 15.99 9.70
CA ARG A 1224 -4.31 15.67 8.60
C ARG A 1224 -5.55 14.93 9.07
N SER A 1225 -5.73 14.70 10.37
CA SER A 1225 -6.93 14.07 10.93
C SER A 1225 -8.23 14.83 10.65
N LYS A 1226 -8.16 16.12 10.32
CA LYS A 1226 -9.31 16.97 9.96
C LYS A 1226 -9.56 17.05 8.46
N ALA A 1227 -8.67 16.53 7.62
CA ALA A 1227 -8.87 16.53 6.17
C ALA A 1227 -10.06 15.63 5.82
N LEU A 1228 -10.90 16.09 4.90
CA LEU A 1228 -11.91 15.24 4.28
C LEU A 1228 -11.17 14.17 3.47
N ARG A 1229 -11.45 12.91 3.79
CA ARG A 1229 -10.84 11.72 3.18
C ARG A 1229 -11.91 10.63 3.11
N THR A 1230 -11.75 9.73 2.16
CA THR A 1230 -12.63 8.56 2.03
C THR A 1230 -12.66 7.79 3.34
N GLN A 1231 -13.87 7.49 3.82
CA GLN A 1231 -14.09 6.66 5.01
C GLN A 1231 -14.60 5.29 4.54
N PRO A 1232 -14.15 4.18 5.15
CA PRO A 1232 -14.59 2.83 4.80
C PRO A 1232 -15.92 2.43 5.48
N CYS A 1233 -16.52 3.38 6.20
CA CYS A 1233 -17.88 3.39 6.70
C CYS A 1233 -18.73 4.21 5.72
#